data_AF-A0AAD2FT35-F1
#
_entry.id   AF-A0AAD2FT35-F1
#
_cell.length_a   1.000
_cell.length_b   1.000
_cell.length_c   1.000
_cell.angle_alpha   90.00
_cell.angle_beta   90.00
_cell.angle_gamma   90.00
#
_symmetry.space_group_name_H-M   'P 1'
#
loop_
_entity.id
_entity.type
_entity.pdbx_description
1 polymer ?
#
loop_
_entity_poly.entity_id
_entity_poly.type
_entity_poly.pdbx_seq_one_letter_code
_entity_poly.pdbx_strand_id
1 'polypeptide(L)'
;MTSTIRPISKRFPQSKSLWDETNLPMCAVLTPLGGMEKLSTSGKQEQQPDQAQTQAPLKLANLIRCLKCGAPHPTIDTYDLLEEDELIFCHLCGAPSSYNFEEQAKIRTHDGLKEMAENGEEEDWPFIADERKPKGDILVDLPLFNEQDYFSESAKACPPVWWIVLDGTMPQSSPYWKTVTDSLHAILLADDGEDGGGGPPPPEYAHIGLLLASQDTLSTWDLSSPVPRVSHYPLEAAAAATEKKSTDEHLKIPVDLNLTPIDPLYEPSVQATLRAVSDNPSLKDNVGNTNSAETGMALGATIETILEFMEQAKHPGDTLEGGKDEMDSTLLYAGGKITCLLGRPPLEIEPLDREPQSHFGMGGMGGGIHDAMHSDKFAQMPDVHDSSDLTPTNLASYCKPLRPTEDIFDIIGTRCAHAALGVDIVVVEDNEPTESNRHFIRPFYGLPLLRVLSDTSGAPGPLMIDNSVDLTHQVRVRTPWQPGMAFATEMRVRTSPGWGVETSPIESIPKATHQMAIFLSSSGVSGPAIATNDNFFLLGTCDKHTSVTLDLQNTDPRRHVKLEQKLYGLRGRVGLKVMLKPVMQTCIAYTCIEGSSGRVVRRMKISYCPMPMATDVESIYNSIDPEALAAALFHKLALNVYEEGTVSTQQVGIDWLKTLLVCVYQSALNVLENEGKKKLGMPNYQETQEEYRRNPFDASLRVLTSSGDQIMTLSPRNKGDKKSLEVDDVLLGQGHRRVASLALVVFSLLQSDALRPSPGVSADARCAAIANMASMTPRDLVKCIAPSLSLWSSKDDAPVARSIDLSLMEAIKTFKRGAAGKKGDLIFVLDSPQQLLVYKGSLKAHEETKKFKLGLKPYVPKSPKLMGMIQAMTSSYRVKPFTTLDSDSKSETASFRRFIQNMIEDMPTADPMEGEGSGNFKHWKSDMAQLVQAELEELGLLGS
;
A
#
# COMPACT_ATOMS: atom_id res chain seq x y z
N MET A 1 -16.75 -1.65 -0.67
CA MET A 1 -15.83 -2.56 -1.38
C MET A 1 -14.64 -1.73 -1.82
N THR A 2 -13.43 -2.30 -1.84
CA THR A 2 -12.23 -1.61 -2.34
C THR A 2 -12.21 -1.68 -3.86
N SER A 3 -12.44 -0.54 -4.53
CA SER A 3 -12.19 -0.43 -5.97
C SER A 3 -10.68 -0.36 -6.21
N THR A 4 -10.21 -0.98 -7.30
CA THR A 4 -8.77 -0.99 -7.63
C THR A 4 -8.24 0.37 -8.05
N ILE A 5 -9.10 1.26 -8.55
CA ILE A 5 -8.78 2.66 -8.85
C ILE A 5 -9.62 3.54 -7.93
N ARG A 6 -8.98 4.48 -7.23
CA ARG A 6 -9.62 5.52 -6.41
C ARG A 6 -8.97 6.88 -6.70
N PRO A 7 -9.46 7.65 -7.68
CA PRO A 7 -9.02 9.03 -7.85
C PRO A 7 -9.44 9.85 -6.64
N ILE A 8 -8.62 10.81 -6.20
CA ILE A 8 -8.93 11.65 -5.03
C ILE A 8 -10.17 12.53 -5.24
N SER A 9 -10.60 12.72 -6.49
CA SER A 9 -11.89 13.28 -6.90
C SER A 9 -12.52 12.38 -7.97
N LYS A 10 -13.81 12.08 -7.86
CA LYS A 10 -14.54 11.31 -8.90
C LYS A 10 -14.92 12.14 -10.12
N ARG A 11 -14.69 13.45 -10.09
CA ARG A 11 -14.84 14.32 -11.28
C ARG A 11 -13.51 14.92 -11.68
N PHE A 12 -13.22 14.85 -12.98
CA PHE A 12 -11.99 15.38 -13.56
C PHE A 12 -12.18 16.82 -14.01
N PRO A 13 -11.25 17.74 -13.72
CA PRO A 13 -11.38 19.15 -14.07
C PRO A 13 -11.38 19.33 -15.60
N GLN A 14 -12.24 20.21 -16.14
CA GLN A 14 -12.25 20.48 -17.58
C GLN A 14 -10.98 21.17 -18.10
N SER A 15 -10.29 21.95 -17.25
CA SER A 15 -9.03 22.63 -17.56
C SER A 15 -8.04 22.49 -16.40
N LYS A 16 -6.75 22.75 -16.64
CA LYS A 16 -5.75 22.80 -15.55
C LYS A 16 -6.09 23.93 -14.56
N SER A 17 -6.48 25.12 -15.05
CA SER A 17 -6.83 26.26 -14.19
C SER A 17 -7.93 25.93 -13.17
N LEU A 18 -8.97 25.20 -13.59
CA LEU A 18 -10.06 24.78 -12.71
C LEU A 18 -9.58 23.83 -11.61
N TRP A 19 -8.52 23.07 -11.87
CA TRP A 19 -7.88 22.24 -10.86
C TRP A 19 -7.00 23.05 -9.91
N ASP A 20 -6.17 23.94 -10.46
CA ASP A 20 -5.27 24.81 -9.71
C ASP A 20 -6.09 25.68 -8.71
N GLU A 21 -7.28 26.14 -9.10
CA GLU A 21 -8.27 26.81 -8.23
C GLU A 21 -8.72 25.98 -7.00
N THR A 22 -8.56 24.65 -7.02
CA THR A 22 -9.02 23.78 -5.92
C THR A 22 -8.02 23.58 -4.79
N ASN A 23 -6.72 23.84 -5.04
CA ASN A 23 -5.59 23.45 -4.18
C ASN A 23 -5.52 21.93 -3.82
N LEU A 24 -6.14 21.06 -4.61
CA LEU A 24 -6.06 19.61 -4.42
C LEU A 24 -4.86 19.01 -5.18
N PRO A 25 -4.17 17.98 -4.63
CA PRO A 25 -3.16 17.24 -5.39
C PRO A 25 -3.86 16.33 -6.42
N MET A 26 -3.44 16.35 -7.68
CA MET A 26 -4.09 15.56 -8.74
C MET A 26 -3.62 14.11 -8.74
N CYS A 27 -4.14 13.30 -7.82
CA CYS A 27 -3.68 11.93 -7.61
C CYS A 27 -4.79 10.88 -7.77
N ALA A 28 -4.38 9.62 -7.97
CA ALA A 28 -5.23 8.45 -7.80
C ALA A 28 -4.50 7.36 -7.03
N VAL A 29 -5.17 6.74 -6.06
CA VAL A 29 -4.62 5.60 -5.32
C VAL A 29 -5.08 4.31 -6.00
N LEU A 30 -4.13 3.43 -6.27
CA LEU A 30 -4.36 2.11 -6.84
C LEU A 30 -4.20 1.02 -5.77
N THR A 31 -5.07 0.02 -5.80
CA THR A 31 -4.92 -1.22 -5.03
C THR A 31 -5.01 -2.37 -6.04
N PRO A 32 -3.88 -2.83 -6.63
CA PRO A 32 -3.88 -3.69 -7.81
C PRO A 32 -4.76 -4.93 -7.66
N LEU A 33 -4.63 -5.65 -6.54
CA LEU A 33 -5.40 -6.87 -6.25
C LEU A 33 -6.64 -6.62 -5.37
N GLY A 34 -7.03 -5.36 -5.15
CA GLY A 34 -8.21 -4.98 -4.38
C GLY A 34 -9.52 -5.60 -4.90
N GLY A 35 -10.47 -5.89 -4.02
CA GLY A 35 -11.80 -6.40 -4.39
C GLY A 35 -11.91 -7.90 -4.75
N MET A 36 -10.81 -8.67 -4.72
CA MET A 36 -10.82 -10.11 -5.05
C MET A 36 -11.52 -11.03 -4.01
N GLU A 37 -11.89 -10.49 -2.84
CA GLU A 37 -12.32 -11.26 -1.65
C GLU A 37 -13.58 -12.12 -1.82
N LYS A 38 -14.41 -11.85 -2.84
CA LYS A 38 -15.65 -12.61 -3.07
C LYS A 38 -15.41 -13.99 -3.72
N LEU A 39 -14.26 -14.19 -4.36
CA LEU A 39 -14.00 -15.40 -5.14
C LEU A 39 -13.64 -16.63 -4.28
N SER A 40 -13.08 -16.42 -3.09
CA SER A 40 -12.60 -17.50 -2.21
C SER A 40 -13.63 -17.97 -1.17
N THR A 41 -14.67 -17.16 -0.89
CA THR A 41 -15.59 -17.38 0.24
C THR A 41 -16.93 -18.04 -0.13
N SER A 42 -17.23 -18.19 -1.41
CA SER A 42 -18.46 -18.86 -1.89
C SER A 42 -18.50 -20.36 -1.59
N GLY A 43 -17.35 -21.02 -1.39
CA GLY A 43 -17.23 -22.47 -1.18
C GLY A 43 -17.80 -23.04 0.13
N LYS A 44 -18.44 -22.23 0.99
CA LYS A 44 -19.11 -22.69 2.23
C LYS A 44 -20.58 -22.26 2.38
N GLN A 45 -21.16 -21.56 1.40
CA GLN A 45 -22.62 -21.52 1.32
C GLN A 45 -23.10 -22.81 0.66
N GLU A 46 -24.09 -23.44 1.28
CA GLU A 46 -24.75 -24.69 0.87
C GLU A 46 -25.64 -24.46 -0.38
N GLN A 47 -25.06 -23.86 -1.42
CA GLN A 47 -25.66 -23.79 -2.75
C GLN A 47 -25.74 -25.21 -3.29
N GLN A 48 -26.91 -25.58 -3.82
CA GLN A 48 -27.14 -26.93 -4.34
C GLN A 48 -26.07 -27.27 -5.39
N PRO A 49 -25.43 -28.46 -5.32
CA PRO A 49 -24.29 -28.81 -6.16
C PRO A 49 -24.58 -28.77 -7.68
N ASP A 50 -25.86 -28.77 -8.07
CA ASP A 50 -26.31 -28.79 -9.46
C ASP A 50 -26.35 -27.40 -10.15
N GLN A 51 -26.11 -26.27 -9.43
CA GLN A 51 -26.16 -24.92 -10.01
C GLN A 51 -24.85 -24.13 -9.97
N ALA A 52 -23.80 -24.64 -9.32
CA ALA A 52 -22.47 -24.03 -9.34
C ALA A 52 -21.73 -24.31 -10.67
N GLN A 53 -22.30 -23.87 -11.79
CA GLN A 53 -21.55 -23.75 -13.05
C GLN A 53 -20.44 -22.70 -12.85
N THR A 54 -19.26 -23.19 -12.48
CA THR A 54 -18.02 -22.41 -12.47
C THR A 54 -17.77 -21.97 -13.90
N GLN A 55 -18.07 -20.69 -14.20
CA GLN A 55 -17.77 -20.11 -15.50
C GLN A 55 -16.27 -20.28 -15.74
N ALA A 56 -15.93 -20.97 -16.83
CA ALA A 56 -14.53 -21.20 -17.18
C ALA A 56 -13.84 -19.84 -17.38
N PRO A 57 -12.60 -19.66 -16.89
CA PRO A 57 -11.92 -18.39 -16.98
C PRO A 57 -11.77 -17.95 -18.44
N LEU A 58 -11.94 -16.65 -18.66
CA LEU A 58 -11.95 -16.06 -19.99
C LEU A 58 -10.54 -16.08 -20.58
N LYS A 59 -10.40 -16.51 -21.83
CA LYS A 59 -9.10 -16.51 -22.52
C LYS A 59 -8.69 -15.09 -22.90
N LEU A 60 -7.41 -14.74 -22.70
CA LEU A 60 -6.84 -13.44 -23.06
C LEU A 60 -6.98 -13.09 -24.55
N ALA A 61 -7.07 -14.12 -25.40
CA ALA A 61 -7.33 -14.01 -26.83
C ALA A 61 -8.72 -13.43 -27.17
N ASN A 62 -9.72 -13.70 -26.32
CA ASN A 62 -11.13 -13.29 -26.52
C ASN A 62 -11.41 -11.87 -26.00
N LEU A 63 -10.36 -11.09 -25.72
CA LEU A 63 -10.47 -9.73 -25.22
C LEU A 63 -10.36 -8.73 -26.37
N ILE A 64 -11.44 -7.98 -26.60
CA ILE A 64 -11.49 -6.84 -27.51
C ILE A 64 -10.44 -5.83 -27.06
N ARG A 65 -9.60 -5.34 -27.98
CA ARG A 65 -8.62 -4.27 -27.69
C ARG A 65 -8.66 -3.22 -28.79
N CYS A 66 -8.46 -1.95 -28.43
CA CYS A 66 -8.25 -0.89 -29.40
C CYS A 66 -6.99 -1.18 -30.22
N LEU A 67 -7.12 -1.24 -31.55
CA LEU A 67 -6.02 -1.52 -32.46
C LEU A 67 -4.91 -0.45 -32.41
N LYS A 68 -5.24 0.82 -32.11
CA LYS A 68 -4.25 1.91 -32.05
C LYS A 68 -3.41 1.91 -30.78
N CYS A 69 -4.03 1.82 -29.60
CA CYS A 69 -3.32 1.97 -28.31
C CYS A 69 -3.15 0.66 -27.53
N GLY A 70 -3.74 -0.45 -28.00
CA GLY A 70 -3.72 -1.75 -27.34
C GLY A 70 -4.49 -1.80 -26.02
N ALA A 71 -5.35 -0.82 -25.73
CA ALA A 71 -6.16 -0.81 -24.51
C ALA A 71 -7.26 -1.88 -24.60
N PRO A 72 -7.42 -2.75 -23.59
CA PRO A 72 -8.51 -3.71 -23.56
C PRO A 72 -9.86 -3.06 -23.25
N HIS A 73 -10.93 -3.66 -23.77
CA HIS A 73 -12.29 -3.17 -23.68
C HIS A 73 -13.23 -4.23 -23.10
N PRO A 74 -13.18 -4.48 -21.77
CA PRO A 74 -14.05 -5.46 -21.12
C PRO A 74 -15.49 -4.99 -20.97
N THR A 75 -15.78 -3.69 -21.06
CA THR A 75 -17.15 -3.17 -20.94
C THR A 75 -17.39 -1.98 -21.85
N ILE A 76 -18.66 -1.76 -22.19
CA ILE A 76 -19.19 -0.61 -22.94
C ILE A 76 -18.96 0.76 -22.27
N ASP A 77 -18.42 0.80 -21.05
CA ASP A 77 -18.02 2.08 -20.43
C ASP A 77 -16.68 2.60 -20.97
N THR A 78 -15.89 1.72 -21.58
CA THR A 78 -14.55 2.04 -22.10
C THR A 78 -14.53 2.38 -23.60
N TYR A 79 -15.67 2.27 -24.28
CA TYR A 79 -15.87 2.62 -25.69
C TYR A 79 -17.33 2.92 -26.01
N ASP A 80 -17.60 3.75 -27.01
CA ASP A 80 -18.94 3.85 -27.61
C ASP A 80 -19.05 2.90 -28.81
N LEU A 81 -20.21 2.24 -29.00
CA LEU A 81 -20.51 1.43 -30.20
C LEU A 81 -20.98 2.31 -31.36
N LEU A 82 -20.46 2.04 -32.55
CA LEU A 82 -20.89 2.65 -33.81
C LEU A 82 -21.59 1.56 -34.64
N GLU A 83 -22.88 1.36 -34.35
CA GLU A 83 -23.69 0.24 -34.85
C GLU A 83 -23.72 0.12 -36.39
N GLU A 84 -23.62 1.23 -37.14
CA GLU A 84 -23.71 1.22 -38.61
C GLU A 84 -22.47 0.63 -39.33
N ASP A 85 -21.31 0.55 -38.64
CA ASP A 85 -20.00 0.27 -39.26
C ASP A 85 -19.19 -0.88 -38.58
N GLU A 86 -19.77 -1.61 -37.62
CA GLU A 86 -19.07 -2.64 -36.80
C GLU A 86 -17.86 -2.12 -35.98
N LEU A 87 -17.85 -0.82 -35.64
CA LEU A 87 -16.74 -0.17 -34.93
C LEU A 87 -17.04 0.11 -33.45
N ILE A 88 -15.98 0.12 -32.65
CA ILE A 88 -15.93 0.71 -31.30
C ILE A 88 -15.05 1.94 -31.30
N PHE A 89 -15.42 2.94 -30.51
CA PHE A 89 -14.66 4.18 -30.37
C PHE A 89 -13.97 4.25 -29.00
N CYS A 90 -12.66 4.07 -28.97
CA CYS A 90 -11.88 3.90 -27.74
C CYS A 90 -11.81 5.20 -26.90
N HIS A 91 -12.36 5.20 -25.68
CA HIS A 91 -12.32 6.37 -24.79
C HIS A 91 -10.90 6.79 -24.37
N LEU A 92 -9.93 5.86 -24.37
CA LEU A 92 -8.57 6.09 -23.90
C LEU A 92 -7.65 6.76 -24.93
N CYS A 93 -7.92 6.65 -26.24
CA CYS A 93 -7.11 7.29 -27.27
C CYS A 93 -7.92 8.05 -28.34
N GLY A 94 -9.25 7.97 -28.31
CA GLY A 94 -10.13 8.54 -29.33
C GLY A 94 -9.81 8.03 -30.73
N ALA A 95 -9.69 6.71 -30.87
CA ALA A 95 -9.56 6.07 -32.18
C ALA A 95 -10.70 5.07 -32.39
N PRO A 96 -11.27 4.99 -33.61
CA PRO A 96 -12.10 3.86 -33.99
C PRO A 96 -11.25 2.57 -34.05
N SER A 97 -11.90 1.43 -33.81
CA SER A 97 -11.32 0.10 -33.87
C SER A 97 -12.44 -0.88 -34.17
N SER A 98 -12.19 -1.93 -34.96
CA SER A 98 -13.20 -3.00 -35.15
C SER A 98 -13.48 -3.74 -33.83
N TYR A 99 -14.70 -4.21 -33.59
CA TYR A 99 -14.99 -5.20 -32.54
C TYR A 99 -14.97 -6.66 -33.04
N ASN A 100 -14.82 -6.88 -34.35
CA ASN A 100 -14.80 -8.21 -34.94
C ASN A 100 -13.50 -8.94 -34.57
N PHE A 101 -13.61 -10.04 -33.83
CA PHE A 101 -12.44 -10.81 -33.37
C PHE A 101 -11.58 -11.37 -34.50
N GLU A 102 -12.19 -11.79 -35.62
CA GLU A 102 -11.41 -12.28 -36.77
C GLU A 102 -10.63 -11.17 -37.44
N GLU A 103 -11.21 -9.97 -37.52
CA GLU A 103 -10.55 -8.80 -38.10
C GLU A 103 -9.42 -8.30 -37.19
N GLN A 104 -9.66 -8.22 -35.88
CA GLN A 104 -8.60 -7.95 -34.90
C GLN A 104 -7.49 -9.01 -34.97
N ALA A 105 -7.81 -10.29 -35.16
CA ALA A 105 -6.81 -11.35 -35.31
C ALA A 105 -6.00 -11.22 -36.60
N LYS A 106 -6.64 -10.89 -37.73
CA LYS A 106 -5.97 -10.65 -39.03
C LYS A 106 -5.01 -9.46 -38.94
N ILE A 107 -5.46 -8.32 -38.45
CA ILE A 107 -4.66 -7.09 -38.33
C ILE A 107 -3.47 -7.27 -37.37
N ARG A 108 -3.61 -8.09 -36.32
CA ARG A 108 -2.53 -8.39 -35.36
C ARG A 108 -1.43 -9.33 -35.92
N THR A 109 -1.60 -9.94 -37.08
CA THR A 109 -0.51 -10.72 -37.69
C THR A 109 0.65 -9.81 -38.09
N HIS A 110 1.88 -10.30 -37.95
CA HIS A 110 3.09 -9.48 -38.10
C HIS A 110 3.21 -8.87 -39.50
N ASP A 111 2.64 -9.51 -40.53
CA ASP A 111 2.60 -8.99 -41.89
C ASP A 111 1.70 -7.75 -42.01
N GLY A 112 0.50 -7.77 -41.41
CA GLY A 112 -0.45 -6.64 -41.47
C GLY A 112 0.09 -5.36 -40.80
N LEU A 113 0.72 -5.48 -39.63
CA LEU A 113 1.36 -4.34 -38.97
C LEU A 113 2.56 -3.79 -39.76
N LYS A 114 3.29 -4.66 -40.47
CA LYS A 114 4.46 -4.28 -41.25
C LYS A 114 4.07 -3.63 -42.58
N GLU A 115 3.07 -4.16 -43.26
CA GLU A 115 2.47 -3.58 -44.47
C GLU A 115 1.86 -2.19 -44.18
N MET A 116 1.24 -2.00 -43.00
CA MET A 116 0.81 -0.67 -42.53
C MET A 116 1.98 0.29 -42.29
N ALA A 117 3.06 -0.15 -41.64
CA ALA A 117 4.21 0.70 -41.35
C ALA A 117 5.03 1.07 -42.61
N GLU A 118 5.11 0.16 -43.59
CA GLU A 118 5.85 0.36 -44.84
C GLU A 118 5.13 1.30 -45.83
N ASN A 119 3.80 1.44 -45.73
CA ASN A 119 3.00 2.31 -46.61
C ASN A 119 3.03 3.81 -46.24
N GLY A 120 3.46 4.18 -45.03
CA GLY A 120 3.72 5.59 -44.66
C GLY A 120 2.49 6.50 -44.52
N GLU A 121 1.27 5.97 -44.61
CA GLU A 121 0.02 6.72 -44.45
C GLU A 121 -0.33 6.90 -42.96
N GLU A 122 0.41 7.77 -42.26
CA GLU A 122 0.22 8.00 -40.81
C GLU A 122 -1.08 8.78 -40.47
N GLU A 123 -1.71 9.42 -41.46
CA GLU A 123 -2.92 10.24 -41.27
C GLU A 123 -4.25 9.57 -41.67
N ASP A 124 -4.26 8.63 -42.64
CA ASP A 124 -5.48 7.98 -43.14
C ASP A 124 -5.49 6.48 -42.82
N TRP A 125 -6.27 6.08 -41.80
CA TRP A 125 -6.50 4.66 -41.47
C TRP A 125 -7.37 3.98 -42.54
N PRO A 126 -6.86 2.99 -43.31
CA PRO A 126 -7.60 2.39 -44.40
C PRO A 126 -8.56 1.31 -43.89
N PHE A 127 -9.71 1.73 -43.36
CA PHE A 127 -10.87 0.84 -43.25
C PHE A 127 -11.42 0.56 -44.65
N ILE A 128 -10.80 -0.41 -45.35
CA ILE A 128 -11.29 -0.94 -46.61
C ILE A 128 -12.56 -1.76 -46.32
N ALA A 129 -13.69 -1.09 -46.27
CA ALA A 129 -14.99 -1.71 -46.17
C ALA A 129 -15.29 -2.51 -47.45
N ASP A 130 -15.01 -3.82 -47.44
CA ASP A 130 -15.49 -4.75 -48.47
C ASP A 130 -17.03 -4.64 -48.53
N GLU A 131 -17.62 -4.47 -49.72
CA GLU A 131 -19.02 -4.03 -49.92
C GLU A 131 -20.09 -5.11 -49.56
N ARG A 132 -19.76 -6.05 -48.67
CA ARG A 132 -20.64 -7.12 -48.23
C ARG A 132 -21.67 -6.60 -47.25
N LYS A 133 -22.87 -6.34 -47.77
CA LYS A 133 -24.06 -6.01 -46.97
C LYS A 133 -24.23 -6.99 -45.80
N PRO A 134 -24.26 -6.54 -44.53
CA PRO A 134 -24.67 -7.40 -43.43
C PRO A 134 -26.11 -7.86 -43.67
N LYS A 135 -26.38 -9.15 -43.45
CA LYS A 135 -27.70 -9.76 -43.58
C LYS A 135 -28.16 -10.27 -42.21
N GLY A 136 -29.03 -9.49 -41.58
CA GLY A 136 -29.77 -9.88 -40.38
C GLY A 136 -29.48 -8.97 -39.20
N ASP A 137 -30.53 -8.61 -38.48
CA ASP A 137 -30.46 -7.90 -37.21
C ASP A 137 -29.91 -8.85 -36.13
N ILE A 138 -28.59 -9.00 -36.09
CA ILE A 138 -27.91 -9.70 -35.00
C ILE A 138 -27.66 -8.67 -33.90
N LEU A 139 -28.58 -8.61 -32.94
CA LEU A 139 -28.26 -8.13 -31.59
C LEU A 139 -27.19 -9.07 -31.03
N VAL A 140 -25.93 -8.67 -31.17
CA VAL A 140 -24.81 -9.33 -30.50
C VAL A 140 -24.93 -8.97 -29.03
N ASP A 141 -25.50 -9.87 -28.24
CA ASP A 141 -25.40 -9.85 -26.78
C ASP A 141 -23.92 -10.03 -26.41
N LEU A 142 -23.16 -8.92 -26.45
CA LEU A 142 -21.80 -8.87 -25.95
C LEU A 142 -21.84 -9.24 -24.46
N PRO A 143 -21.10 -10.26 -24.02
CA PRO A 143 -21.08 -10.63 -22.62
C PRO A 143 -20.61 -9.43 -21.79
N LEU A 144 -21.51 -8.90 -20.96
CA LEU A 144 -21.19 -7.85 -20.00
C LEU A 144 -20.31 -8.47 -18.91
N PHE A 145 -19.00 -8.32 -19.07
CA PHE A 145 -18.02 -8.76 -18.10
C PHE A 145 -18.14 -7.93 -16.81
N ASN A 146 -18.11 -8.58 -15.65
CA ASN A 146 -18.10 -7.91 -14.37
C ASN A 146 -16.70 -7.38 -14.06
N GLU A 147 -16.57 -6.31 -13.26
CA GLU A 147 -15.28 -5.82 -12.73
C GLU A 147 -14.49 -6.86 -11.90
N GLN A 148 -15.12 -8.00 -11.59
CA GLN A 148 -14.52 -9.10 -10.82
C GLN A 148 -13.98 -10.23 -11.71
N ASP A 149 -14.22 -10.16 -13.02
CA ASP A 149 -13.76 -11.16 -13.97
C ASP A 149 -12.26 -11.00 -14.22
N TYR A 150 -11.57 -12.13 -14.33
CA TYR A 150 -10.14 -12.19 -14.62
C TYR A 150 -9.91 -13.13 -15.80
N PHE A 151 -8.98 -12.74 -16.65
CA PHE A 151 -8.51 -13.61 -17.74
C PHE A 151 -7.38 -14.46 -17.19
N SER A 152 -7.35 -15.77 -17.48
CA SER A 152 -6.26 -16.63 -17.02
C SER A 152 -5.78 -17.60 -18.09
N GLU A 153 -4.47 -17.86 -18.04
CA GLU A 153 -3.79 -18.87 -18.83
C GLU A 153 -2.83 -19.64 -17.92
N SER A 154 -2.53 -20.90 -18.27
CA SER A 154 -1.61 -21.72 -17.47
C SER A 154 -0.21 -21.14 -17.59
N ALA A 155 0.44 -20.81 -16.47
CA ALA A 155 1.85 -20.47 -16.52
C ALA A 155 2.66 -21.77 -16.68
N LYS A 156 3.60 -21.81 -17.62
CA LYS A 156 4.65 -22.84 -17.66
C LYS A 156 5.77 -22.43 -16.70
N ALA A 157 5.46 -22.41 -15.40
CA ALA A 157 6.36 -21.94 -14.36
C ALA A 157 6.24 -22.82 -13.11
N CYS A 158 7.36 -22.99 -12.41
CA CYS A 158 7.44 -23.71 -11.16
C CYS A 158 6.72 -22.93 -10.05
N PRO A 159 6.22 -23.57 -8.99
CA PRO A 159 5.61 -22.87 -7.85
C PRO A 159 6.59 -21.88 -7.20
N PRO A 160 6.11 -20.81 -6.54
CA PRO A 160 6.97 -19.76 -6.02
C PRO A 160 7.89 -20.24 -4.88
N VAL A 161 9.03 -19.55 -4.74
CA VAL A 161 10.05 -19.84 -3.73
C VAL A 161 9.93 -18.93 -2.50
N TRP A 162 10.33 -19.43 -1.33
CA TRP A 162 10.56 -18.62 -0.14
C TRP A 162 12.01 -18.76 0.32
N TRP A 163 12.77 -17.68 0.22
CA TRP A 163 14.10 -17.54 0.83
C TRP A 163 13.95 -16.94 2.22
N ILE A 164 14.36 -17.69 3.23
CA ILE A 164 14.43 -17.22 4.61
C ILE A 164 15.90 -16.88 4.89
N VAL A 165 16.19 -15.60 5.13
CA VAL A 165 17.55 -15.13 5.41
C VAL A 165 17.62 -14.73 6.89
N LEU A 166 18.45 -15.44 7.64
CA LEU A 166 18.67 -15.26 9.07
C LEU A 166 19.96 -14.46 9.31
N ASP A 167 19.90 -13.52 10.24
CA ASP A 167 21.06 -12.78 10.72
C ASP A 167 22.00 -13.67 11.56
N GLY A 168 23.11 -14.09 10.95
CA GLY A 168 24.13 -14.93 11.57
C GLY A 168 25.06 -14.21 12.54
N THR A 169 24.91 -12.89 12.71
CA THR A 169 25.72 -12.10 13.65
C THR A 169 25.12 -12.05 15.06
N MET A 170 23.91 -12.58 15.24
CA MET A 170 23.22 -12.57 16.53
C MET A 170 23.82 -13.57 17.53
N PRO A 171 24.14 -13.14 18.78
CA PRO A 171 24.76 -14.01 19.76
C PRO A 171 23.77 -15.09 20.22
N GLN A 172 24.25 -16.32 20.47
CA GLN A 172 23.37 -17.45 20.80
C GLN A 172 22.55 -17.25 22.08
N SER A 173 22.98 -16.36 22.99
CA SER A 173 22.23 -15.99 24.19
C SER A 173 21.08 -15.02 23.94
N SER A 174 20.98 -14.42 22.74
CA SER A 174 19.89 -13.50 22.41
C SER A 174 18.56 -14.26 22.29
N PRO A 175 17.45 -13.71 22.84
CA PRO A 175 16.12 -14.24 22.57
C PRO A 175 15.74 -14.21 21.09
N TYR A 176 16.43 -13.44 20.23
CA TYR A 176 16.25 -13.44 18.77
C TYR A 176 16.13 -14.86 18.19
N TRP A 177 17.09 -15.74 18.51
CA TRP A 177 17.13 -17.10 17.95
C TRP A 177 15.89 -17.89 18.32
N LYS A 178 15.47 -17.80 19.58
CA LYS A 178 14.26 -18.46 20.05
C LYS A 178 13.01 -17.88 19.38
N THR A 179 12.84 -16.56 19.41
CA THR A 179 11.67 -15.88 18.80
C THR A 179 11.54 -16.24 17.33
N VAL A 180 12.64 -16.18 16.58
CA VAL A 180 12.68 -16.51 15.14
C VAL A 180 12.42 -17.99 14.89
N THR A 181 13.10 -18.90 15.59
CA THR A 181 12.94 -20.35 15.33
C THR A 181 11.58 -20.87 15.79
N ASP A 182 11.05 -20.41 16.93
CA ASP A 182 9.68 -20.72 17.38
C ASP A 182 8.64 -20.21 16.38
N SER A 183 8.78 -18.97 15.87
CA SER A 183 7.89 -18.43 14.84
C SER A 183 7.99 -19.17 13.49
N LEU A 184 9.19 -19.48 13.02
CA LEU A 184 9.36 -20.26 11.77
C LEU A 184 8.82 -21.68 11.93
N HIS A 185 9.05 -22.33 13.08
CA HIS A 185 8.46 -23.63 13.40
C HIS A 185 6.92 -23.56 13.37
N ALA A 186 6.32 -22.52 13.96
CA ALA A 186 4.88 -22.32 13.95
C ALA A 186 4.31 -21.88 12.59
N ILE A 187 5.12 -21.40 11.63
CA ILE A 187 4.68 -21.11 10.26
C ILE A 187 4.79 -22.35 9.37
N LEU A 188 5.89 -23.08 9.48
CA LEU A 188 6.25 -24.16 8.57
C LEU A 188 5.63 -25.50 8.96
N LEU A 189 5.37 -25.69 10.25
CA LEU A 189 5.05 -26.98 10.87
C LEU A 189 3.76 -26.84 11.70
N ALA A 190 2.84 -26.01 11.21
CA ALA A 190 1.55 -25.80 11.86
C ALA A 190 0.69 -27.06 11.67
N ASP A 191 0.47 -27.80 12.76
CA ASP A 191 -0.63 -28.78 12.82
C ASP A 191 -1.96 -28.08 12.51
N ASP A 192 -2.89 -28.79 11.85
CA ASP A 192 -4.28 -28.38 11.56
C ASP A 192 -5.17 -28.20 12.83
N GLY A 193 -4.55 -27.92 13.99
CA GLY A 193 -5.20 -27.84 15.29
C GLY A 193 -6.34 -26.82 15.36
N GLU A 194 -7.49 -27.25 15.89
CA GLU A 194 -8.75 -26.50 15.92
C GLU A 194 -8.70 -25.18 16.71
N ASP A 195 -7.62 -24.92 17.48
CA ASP A 195 -7.46 -23.78 18.39
C ASP A 195 -7.29 -22.40 17.70
N GLY A 196 -7.56 -22.30 16.39
CA GLY A 196 -7.84 -21.03 15.69
C GLY A 196 -6.69 -20.04 15.54
N GLY A 197 -5.47 -20.42 15.92
CA GLY A 197 -4.21 -19.70 15.70
C GLY A 197 -3.32 -20.29 14.59
N GLY A 198 -3.51 -21.56 14.26
CA GLY A 198 -2.93 -22.19 13.08
C GLY A 198 -3.50 -21.58 11.81
N GLY A 199 -2.65 -21.01 10.97
CA GLY A 199 -2.99 -20.80 9.56
C GLY A 199 -2.90 -22.14 8.82
N PRO A 200 -3.37 -22.22 7.56
CA PRO A 200 -3.11 -23.42 6.76
C PRO A 200 -1.61 -23.70 6.70
N PRO A 201 -1.18 -24.98 6.77
CA PRO A 201 0.22 -25.34 6.61
C PRO A 201 0.76 -24.85 5.26
N PRO A 202 2.09 -24.74 5.11
CA PRO A 202 2.67 -24.51 3.79
C PRO A 202 2.20 -25.61 2.83
N PRO A 203 1.84 -25.26 1.60
CA PRO A 203 1.40 -26.25 0.65
C PRO A 203 2.60 -27.00 0.07
N GLU A 204 2.42 -28.30 -0.21
CA GLU A 204 3.45 -29.25 -0.69
C GLU A 204 4.26 -28.75 -1.90
N TYR A 205 3.67 -27.88 -2.73
CA TYR A 205 4.30 -27.33 -3.92
C TYR A 205 5.26 -26.17 -3.65
N ALA A 206 5.20 -25.51 -2.49
CA ALA A 206 6.05 -24.35 -2.19
C ALA A 206 7.49 -24.81 -1.90
N HIS A 207 8.48 -24.09 -2.44
CA HIS A 207 9.90 -24.39 -2.22
C HIS A 207 10.50 -23.44 -1.19
N ILE A 208 11.40 -23.93 -0.33
CA ILE A 208 12.17 -23.13 0.63
C ILE A 208 13.65 -23.26 0.39
N GLY A 209 14.34 -22.13 0.52
CA GLY A 209 15.76 -22.07 0.84
C GLY A 209 15.97 -21.37 2.18
N LEU A 210 16.83 -21.93 3.02
CA LEU A 210 17.22 -21.35 4.31
C LEU A 210 18.68 -20.91 4.27
N LEU A 211 18.90 -19.65 4.61
CA LEU A 211 20.20 -18.99 4.55
C LEU A 211 20.51 -18.32 5.88
N LEU A 212 21.79 -18.31 6.24
CA LEU A 212 22.32 -17.59 7.41
C LEU A 212 23.52 -16.79 6.94
N ALA A 213 23.41 -15.47 6.96
CA ALA A 213 24.46 -14.58 6.50
C ALA A 213 25.11 -13.85 7.69
N SER A 214 26.44 -13.89 7.74
CA SER A 214 27.27 -12.99 8.55
C SER A 214 27.74 -11.81 7.70
N GLN A 215 28.73 -11.08 8.18
CA GLN A 215 29.41 -10.04 7.42
C GLN A 215 30.19 -10.60 6.22
N ASP A 216 30.82 -11.78 6.38
CA ASP A 216 31.82 -12.34 5.48
C ASP A 216 31.45 -13.71 4.89
N THR A 217 30.41 -14.36 5.40
CA THR A 217 30.08 -15.76 5.13
C THR A 217 28.58 -15.94 4.92
N LEU A 218 28.22 -16.57 3.79
CA LEU A 218 26.88 -17.09 3.56
C LEU A 218 26.87 -18.59 3.89
N SER A 219 26.01 -19.00 4.81
CA SER A 219 25.81 -20.41 5.18
C SER A 219 24.48 -20.91 4.65
N THR A 220 24.49 -22.07 4.02
CA THR A 220 23.31 -22.71 3.40
C THR A 220 23.13 -24.11 3.98
N TRP A 221 21.89 -24.59 4.02
CA TRP A 221 21.59 -25.95 4.48
C TRP A 221 21.11 -26.84 3.34
N ASP A 222 21.60 -28.07 3.32
CA ASP A 222 21.03 -29.15 2.53
C ASP A 222 19.70 -29.61 3.16
N LEU A 223 18.61 -28.92 2.80
CA LEU A 223 17.26 -29.25 3.24
C LEU A 223 16.75 -30.58 2.64
N SER A 224 17.41 -31.12 1.62
CA SER A 224 17.05 -32.42 1.02
C SER A 224 17.46 -33.62 1.88
N SER A 225 18.38 -33.41 2.83
CA SER A 225 18.93 -34.43 3.72
C SER A 225 18.35 -34.35 5.13
N PRO A 226 17.89 -35.46 5.74
CA PRO A 226 17.44 -35.47 7.14
C PRO A 226 18.58 -35.28 8.14
N VAL A 227 19.83 -35.37 7.69
CA VAL A 227 21.01 -34.90 8.42
C VAL A 227 21.33 -33.49 7.93
N PRO A 228 21.16 -32.43 8.75
CA PRO A 228 21.43 -31.07 8.32
C PRO A 228 22.91 -30.89 8.01
N ARG A 229 23.25 -30.79 6.73
CA ARG A 229 24.60 -30.45 6.26
C ARG A 229 24.63 -28.95 6.00
N VAL A 230 25.67 -28.29 6.50
CA VAL A 230 25.88 -26.85 6.29
C VAL A 230 27.02 -26.67 5.31
N SER A 231 26.78 -25.90 4.26
CA SER A 231 27.82 -25.39 3.36
C SER A 231 28.10 -23.94 3.73
N HIS A 232 29.37 -23.57 3.84
CA HIS A 232 29.81 -22.21 4.14
C HIS A 232 30.54 -21.63 2.93
N TYR A 233 30.07 -20.50 2.43
CA TYR A 233 30.61 -19.78 1.28
C TYR A 233 31.13 -18.42 1.75
N PRO A 234 32.44 -18.13 1.61
CA PRO A 234 32.93 -16.77 1.79
C PRO A 234 32.25 -15.84 0.79
N LEU A 235 31.65 -14.75 1.26
CA LEU A 235 30.94 -13.79 0.42
C LEU A 235 31.88 -13.08 -0.57
N GLU A 236 33.14 -12.85 -0.18
CA GLU A 236 34.19 -12.40 -1.12
C GLU A 236 34.34 -13.35 -2.32
N ALA A 237 34.29 -14.67 -2.08
CA ALA A 237 34.43 -15.68 -3.13
C ALA A 237 33.16 -15.83 -3.97
N ALA A 238 31.97 -15.75 -3.34
CA ALA A 238 30.69 -15.71 -4.03
C ALA A 238 30.61 -14.49 -4.98
N ALA A 239 31.01 -13.32 -4.49
CA ALA A 239 30.96 -12.08 -5.26
C ALA A 239 32.04 -11.97 -6.35
N ALA A 240 33.24 -12.54 -6.12
CA ALA A 240 34.32 -12.62 -7.11
C ALA A 240 34.00 -13.61 -8.25
N ALA A 241 33.16 -14.62 -8.02
CA ALA A 241 32.69 -15.53 -9.07
C ALA A 241 31.85 -14.83 -10.16
N THR A 242 31.35 -13.62 -9.87
CA THR A 242 30.49 -12.84 -10.77
C THR A 242 31.12 -11.57 -11.35
N GLU A 243 32.29 -11.13 -10.87
CA GLU A 243 33.06 -10.04 -11.50
C GLU A 243 33.59 -10.38 -12.90
N LYS A 244 33.89 -11.65 -13.19
CA LYS A 244 34.57 -12.05 -14.42
C LYS A 244 33.71 -12.89 -15.35
N LYS A 245 33.35 -12.28 -16.49
CA LYS A 245 33.29 -12.96 -17.80
C LYS A 245 34.72 -13.38 -18.24
N SER A 246 35.46 -14.08 -17.38
CA SER A 246 36.65 -14.80 -17.81
C SER A 246 36.20 -15.90 -18.75
N THR A 247 36.91 -16.07 -19.86
CA THR A 247 36.68 -17.17 -20.80
C THR A 247 36.98 -18.55 -20.20
N ASP A 248 37.56 -18.60 -18.99
CA ASP A 248 37.54 -19.77 -18.12
C ASP A 248 36.20 -19.87 -17.38
N GLU A 249 35.30 -20.74 -17.86
CA GLU A 249 34.11 -21.17 -17.11
C GLU A 249 34.47 -21.97 -15.84
N HIS A 250 35.70 -22.48 -15.75
CA HIS A 250 36.18 -23.38 -14.69
C HIS A 250 36.47 -22.71 -13.33
N LEU A 251 36.36 -21.39 -13.20
CA LEU A 251 36.67 -20.66 -11.96
C LEU A 251 35.46 -20.07 -11.23
N LYS A 252 34.24 -20.21 -11.77
CA LYS A 252 33.04 -19.95 -10.99
C LYS A 252 32.86 -21.08 -9.98
N ILE A 253 33.00 -20.80 -8.70
CA ILE A 253 32.48 -21.67 -7.65
C ILE A 253 30.97 -21.44 -7.66
N PRO A 254 30.13 -22.41 -8.12
CA PRO A 254 28.69 -22.24 -8.03
C PRO A 254 28.33 -22.25 -6.54
N VAL A 255 27.67 -21.19 -6.09
CA VAL A 255 27.07 -21.18 -4.75
C VAL A 255 25.85 -22.11 -4.84
N ASP A 256 25.99 -23.31 -4.28
CA ASP A 256 24.95 -24.33 -4.28
C ASP A 256 23.91 -23.98 -3.21
N LEU A 257 22.95 -23.13 -3.59
CA LEU A 257 21.77 -22.84 -2.78
C LEU A 257 20.75 -23.95 -2.99
N ASN A 258 20.36 -24.65 -1.91
CA ASN A 258 19.34 -25.69 -2.00
C ASN A 258 17.93 -25.09 -1.88
N LEU A 259 17.06 -25.45 -2.84
CA LEU A 259 15.61 -25.24 -2.78
C LEU A 259 14.90 -26.58 -2.66
N THR A 260 14.19 -26.78 -1.56
CA THR A 260 13.48 -28.03 -1.24
C THR A 260 11.98 -27.79 -1.09
N PRO A 261 11.08 -28.62 -1.65
CA PRO A 261 9.64 -28.49 -1.45
C PRO A 261 9.24 -28.78 0.00
N ILE A 262 8.22 -28.07 0.51
CA ILE A 262 7.69 -28.26 1.87
C ILE A 262 6.61 -29.33 1.86
N ASP A 263 6.99 -30.55 1.50
CA ASP A 263 6.12 -31.73 1.57
C ASP A 263 6.43 -32.57 2.84
N PRO A 264 5.59 -33.55 3.19
CA PRO A 264 5.83 -34.41 4.35
C PRO A 264 7.09 -35.30 4.27
N LEU A 265 7.78 -35.38 3.12
CA LEU A 265 9.04 -36.09 2.98
C LEU A 265 10.22 -35.24 3.48
N TYR A 266 10.23 -33.95 3.15
CA TYR A 266 11.30 -33.02 3.55
C TYR A 266 11.02 -32.22 4.82
N GLU A 267 9.77 -32.16 5.28
CA GLU A 267 9.40 -31.51 6.54
C GLU A 267 10.34 -31.88 7.71
N PRO A 268 10.68 -33.17 7.98
CA PRO A 268 11.58 -33.53 9.08
C PRO A 268 13.00 -32.97 8.92
N SER A 269 13.48 -32.80 7.69
CA SER A 269 14.79 -32.20 7.37
C SER A 269 14.78 -30.70 7.67
N VAL A 270 13.67 -30.00 7.36
CA VAL A 270 13.46 -28.60 7.73
C VAL A 270 13.35 -28.45 9.25
N GLN A 271 12.62 -29.33 9.94
CA GLN A 271 12.54 -29.34 11.42
C GLN A 271 13.94 -29.51 12.05
N ALA A 272 14.70 -30.51 11.58
CA ALA A 272 16.04 -30.81 12.08
C ALA A 272 17.00 -29.65 11.82
N THR A 273 16.87 -28.98 10.67
CA THR A 273 17.66 -27.81 10.31
C THR A 273 17.36 -26.61 11.21
N LEU A 274 16.08 -26.25 11.43
CA LEU A 274 15.73 -25.12 12.32
C LEU A 274 16.20 -25.34 13.76
N ARG A 275 16.09 -26.57 14.27
CA ARG A 275 16.65 -26.94 15.58
C ARG A 275 18.18 -26.83 15.58
N ALA A 276 18.83 -27.35 14.55
CA ALA A 276 20.28 -27.21 14.39
C ALA A 276 20.72 -25.74 14.37
N VAL A 277 20.03 -24.85 13.65
CA VAL A 277 20.31 -23.39 13.66
C VAL A 277 20.26 -22.82 15.09
N SER A 278 19.24 -23.16 15.87
CA SER A 278 19.10 -22.69 17.26
C SER A 278 20.21 -23.24 18.20
N ASP A 279 20.63 -24.48 17.98
CA ASP A 279 21.57 -25.19 18.87
C ASP A 279 23.05 -24.99 18.49
N ASN A 280 23.38 -24.72 17.22
CA ASN A 280 24.68 -25.00 16.60
C ASN A 280 25.88 -24.35 17.34
N PRO A 281 26.77 -25.15 17.96
CA PRO A 281 28.00 -24.64 18.58
C PRO A 281 29.02 -24.03 17.62
N SER A 282 29.13 -24.51 16.38
CA SER A 282 30.19 -24.09 15.45
C SER A 282 30.05 -22.64 14.97
N LEU A 283 28.85 -22.05 15.06
CA LEU A 283 28.63 -20.61 14.85
C LEU A 283 29.17 -19.74 16.00
N LYS A 284 29.49 -20.33 17.15
CA LYS A 284 29.92 -19.61 18.38
C LYS A 284 31.42 -19.33 18.39
N ASP A 285 32.22 -20.19 17.77
CA ASP A 285 33.68 -20.15 17.92
C ASP A 285 34.38 -19.16 16.98
N ASN A 286 33.81 -18.87 15.80
CA ASN A 286 34.38 -17.87 14.86
C ASN A 286 34.24 -16.42 15.35
N VAL A 287 33.26 -16.13 16.23
CA VAL A 287 33.11 -14.81 16.87
C VAL A 287 34.03 -14.69 18.11
N GLY A 288 34.57 -15.81 18.60
CA GLY A 288 35.19 -15.94 19.93
C GLY A 288 36.54 -15.26 20.13
N ASN A 289 37.07 -14.49 19.16
CA ASN A 289 38.38 -13.82 19.28
C ASN A 289 38.39 -12.34 18.88
N THR A 290 37.25 -11.78 18.47
CA THR A 290 37.08 -10.35 18.21
C THR A 290 35.90 -9.82 19.02
N ASN A 291 36.19 -9.05 20.08
CA ASN A 291 35.19 -8.37 20.92
C ASN A 291 34.43 -7.23 20.18
N SER A 292 34.45 -7.21 18.85
CA SER A 292 33.80 -6.21 18.01
C SER A 292 32.28 -6.42 18.05
N ALA A 293 31.61 -5.57 18.82
CA ALA A 293 30.15 -5.39 18.79
C ALA A 293 29.65 -4.74 17.47
N GLU A 294 30.49 -4.76 16.44
CA GLU A 294 30.44 -4.02 15.18
C GLU A 294 30.36 -4.99 13.99
N THR A 295 29.75 -6.17 14.22
CA THR A 295 29.49 -7.18 13.19
C THR A 295 28.00 -7.23 12.89
N GLY A 296 27.65 -7.09 11.62
CA GLY A 296 26.31 -7.13 11.04
C GLY A 296 26.36 -7.83 9.69
N MET A 297 25.22 -8.32 9.19
CA MET A 297 25.19 -9.14 7.98
C MET A 297 25.36 -8.31 6.69
N ALA A 298 26.05 -8.85 5.68
CA ALA A 298 26.13 -8.25 4.36
C ALA A 298 24.87 -8.61 3.54
N LEU A 299 23.81 -7.83 3.75
CA LEU A 299 22.46 -8.09 3.27
C LEU A 299 22.35 -7.97 1.75
N GLY A 300 22.92 -6.91 1.17
CA GLY A 300 22.96 -6.67 -0.27
C GLY A 300 23.70 -7.78 -1.00
N ALA A 301 24.92 -8.13 -0.56
CA ALA A 301 25.68 -9.25 -1.13
C ALA A 301 24.95 -10.60 -1.02
N THR A 302 24.21 -10.82 0.08
CA THR A 302 23.38 -12.02 0.25
C THR A 302 22.22 -12.09 -0.74
N ILE A 303 21.50 -10.98 -0.94
CA ILE A 303 20.37 -10.92 -1.88
C ILE A 303 20.86 -11.01 -3.33
N GLU A 304 21.98 -10.38 -3.66
CA GLU A 304 22.66 -10.56 -4.95
C GLU A 304 23.00 -12.02 -5.23
N THR A 305 23.52 -12.75 -4.23
CA THR A 305 23.79 -14.20 -4.38
C THR A 305 22.50 -15.00 -4.65
N ILE A 306 21.38 -14.62 -4.03
CA ILE A 306 20.06 -15.22 -4.30
C ILE A 306 19.58 -14.89 -5.72
N LEU A 307 19.73 -13.64 -6.18
CA LEU A 307 19.38 -13.22 -7.53
C LEU A 307 20.19 -13.98 -8.59
N GLU A 308 21.52 -14.00 -8.44
CA GLU A 308 22.44 -14.72 -9.32
C GLU A 308 22.09 -16.22 -9.38
N PHE A 309 21.66 -16.83 -8.27
CA PHE A 309 21.13 -18.20 -8.26
C PHE A 309 19.78 -18.31 -8.98
N MET A 310 18.80 -17.44 -8.68
CA MET A 310 17.45 -17.51 -9.27
C MET A 310 17.44 -17.25 -10.78
N GLU A 311 18.39 -16.45 -11.30
CA GLU A 311 18.63 -16.25 -12.74
C GLU A 311 19.16 -17.54 -13.44
N GLN A 312 19.80 -18.44 -12.69
CA GLN A 312 20.40 -19.69 -13.19
C GLN A 312 19.57 -20.95 -12.84
N ALA A 313 18.69 -20.85 -11.85
CA ALA A 313 17.97 -21.99 -11.26
C ALA A 313 16.98 -22.62 -12.25
N LYS A 314 17.18 -23.91 -12.51
CA LYS A 314 16.25 -24.76 -13.26
C LYS A 314 15.41 -25.58 -12.29
N HIS A 315 14.23 -26.02 -12.74
CA HIS A 315 13.38 -26.87 -11.92
C HIS A 315 14.11 -28.17 -11.50
N PRO A 316 13.98 -28.62 -10.23
CA PRO A 316 14.45 -29.93 -9.80
C PRO A 316 13.85 -31.05 -10.67
N GLY A 317 14.69 -31.70 -11.48
CA GLY A 317 14.25 -32.73 -12.44
C GLY A 317 14.36 -32.34 -13.93
N ASP A 318 14.68 -31.08 -14.28
CA ASP A 318 15.07 -30.69 -15.65
C ASP A 318 16.49 -31.18 -16.00
N THR A 319 16.75 -32.48 -15.85
CA THR A 319 18.00 -33.11 -16.31
C THR A 319 17.97 -33.26 -17.83
N LEU A 320 18.68 -32.36 -18.51
CA LEU A 320 18.87 -32.28 -19.97
C LEU A 320 19.65 -33.46 -20.57
N GLU A 321 19.20 -34.70 -20.37
CA GLU A 321 19.82 -35.91 -20.96
C GLU A 321 19.23 -36.32 -22.33
N GLY A 322 18.28 -35.55 -22.88
CA GLY A 322 17.55 -35.92 -24.10
C GLY A 322 17.53 -34.87 -25.22
N GLY A 323 18.30 -35.08 -26.28
CA GLY A 323 18.11 -34.45 -27.60
C GLY A 323 18.67 -33.03 -27.76
N LYS A 324 19.30 -32.75 -28.91
CA LYS A 324 19.90 -31.43 -29.22
C LYS A 324 18.91 -30.41 -29.82
N ASP A 325 17.65 -30.78 -29.99
CA ASP A 325 16.71 -30.09 -30.89
C ASP A 325 15.49 -29.43 -30.18
N GLU A 326 15.39 -29.49 -28.84
CA GLU A 326 14.36 -28.78 -28.06
C GLU A 326 14.97 -27.75 -27.10
N MET A 327 15.19 -26.52 -27.59
CA MET A 327 15.71 -25.39 -26.78
C MET A 327 14.63 -24.63 -25.99
N ASP A 328 13.35 -24.93 -26.16
CA ASP A 328 12.23 -23.99 -25.91
C ASP A 328 11.43 -24.18 -24.60
N SER A 329 11.89 -24.98 -23.62
CA SER A 329 11.18 -25.07 -22.33
C SER A 329 12.02 -25.46 -21.11
N THR A 330 13.00 -24.63 -20.73
CA THR A 330 13.45 -24.60 -19.32
C THR A 330 12.34 -24.03 -18.44
N LEU A 331 11.87 -24.78 -17.45
CA LEU A 331 10.86 -24.27 -16.51
C LEU A 331 11.50 -23.33 -15.48
N LEU A 332 11.10 -22.06 -15.54
CA LEU A 332 11.52 -21.04 -14.57
C LEU A 332 10.54 -20.98 -13.39
N TYR A 333 11.03 -20.55 -12.23
CA TYR A 333 10.18 -20.28 -11.07
C TYR A 333 9.20 -19.12 -11.34
N ALA A 334 7.99 -19.21 -10.76
CA ALA A 334 6.94 -18.19 -10.90
C ALA A 334 7.27 -16.81 -10.30
N GLY A 335 8.38 -16.73 -9.57
CA GLY A 335 8.75 -15.66 -8.64
C GLY A 335 8.90 -16.18 -7.22
N GLY A 336 8.94 -15.29 -6.24
CA GLY A 336 9.10 -15.68 -4.85
C GLY A 336 9.19 -14.52 -3.86
N LYS A 337 9.55 -14.87 -2.63
CA LYS A 337 9.76 -13.95 -1.52
C LYS A 337 11.13 -14.18 -0.90
N ILE A 338 11.82 -13.11 -0.57
CA ILE A 338 12.99 -13.11 0.32
C ILE A 338 12.54 -12.45 1.62
N THR A 339 12.61 -13.15 2.74
CA THR A 339 12.31 -12.60 4.06
C THR A 339 13.58 -12.54 4.89
N CYS A 340 14.03 -11.31 5.17
CA CYS A 340 15.24 -11.03 5.91
C CYS A 340 14.86 -10.73 7.36
N LEU A 341 15.20 -11.66 8.27
CA LEU A 341 15.00 -11.53 9.71
C LEU A 341 16.28 -10.95 10.30
N LEU A 342 16.25 -9.65 10.61
CA LEU A 342 17.41 -8.89 11.11
C LEU A 342 17.37 -8.82 12.64
N GLY A 343 18.49 -9.13 13.30
CA GLY A 343 18.67 -8.89 14.74
C GLY A 343 19.65 -7.75 15.03
N ARG A 344 20.48 -7.37 14.05
CA ARG A 344 21.39 -6.23 14.07
C ARG A 344 21.27 -5.37 12.80
N PRO A 345 21.83 -4.15 12.81
CA PRO A 345 22.03 -3.36 11.59
C PRO A 345 22.91 -4.15 10.59
N PRO A 346 22.55 -4.23 9.30
CA PRO A 346 23.39 -4.88 8.30
C PRO A 346 24.65 -4.05 8.04
N LEU A 347 25.75 -4.73 7.70
CA LEU A 347 27.03 -4.15 7.33
C LEU A 347 27.51 -4.81 6.04
N GLU A 348 27.53 -4.06 4.95
CA GLU A 348 28.05 -4.55 3.67
C GLU A 348 29.58 -4.68 3.70
N ILE A 349 30.10 -5.58 2.87
CA ILE A 349 31.55 -5.73 2.63
C ILE A 349 32.04 -4.54 1.78
N GLU A 350 33.32 -4.19 1.92
CA GLU A 350 33.99 -3.21 1.05
C GLU A 350 33.87 -3.57 -0.45
N PRO A 351 33.97 -2.56 -1.34
CA PRO A 351 33.57 -2.65 -2.74
C PRO A 351 34.21 -3.77 -3.59
N LEU A 352 33.37 -4.31 -4.48
CA LEU A 352 33.75 -5.16 -5.61
C LEU A 352 33.76 -4.33 -6.91
N ASP A 353 34.91 -4.27 -7.59
CA ASP A 353 35.13 -3.45 -8.79
C ASP A 353 34.45 -4.07 -10.04
N ARG A 354 33.11 -4.07 -10.06
CA ARG A 354 32.30 -4.55 -11.20
C ARG A 354 32.14 -3.46 -12.28
N GLU A 355 32.67 -3.68 -13.49
CA GLU A 355 32.27 -2.91 -14.68
C GLU A 355 30.90 -3.38 -15.21
N PRO A 356 29.98 -2.46 -15.59
CA PRO A 356 28.62 -2.80 -16.02
C PRO A 356 28.60 -3.49 -17.40
N GLN A 357 27.77 -4.53 -17.54
CA GLN A 357 27.65 -5.25 -18.81
C GLN A 357 26.81 -4.48 -19.86
N SER A 358 27.17 -4.62 -21.13
CA SER A 358 26.65 -3.78 -22.24
C SER A 358 25.24 -4.11 -22.74
N HIS A 359 24.49 -4.97 -22.05
CA HIS A 359 23.06 -5.16 -22.23
C HIS A 359 22.38 -4.85 -20.89
N PHE A 360 21.97 -3.58 -20.76
CA PHE A 360 21.57 -2.88 -19.54
C PHE A 360 22.69 -2.68 -18.49
N GLY A 361 23.35 -1.50 -18.53
CA GLY A 361 24.00 -0.90 -17.34
C GLY A 361 22.99 -0.02 -16.59
N MET A 362 23.18 0.43 -15.34
CA MET A 362 24.38 0.58 -14.48
C MET A 362 24.09 -0.07 -13.10
N GLY A 363 24.82 0.08 -11.99
CA GLY A 363 26.03 0.85 -11.65
C GLY A 363 26.81 0.11 -10.55
N GLY A 364 27.00 0.68 -9.34
CA GLY A 364 27.42 -0.13 -8.18
C GLY A 364 28.08 0.52 -6.95
N MET A 365 28.07 -0.27 -5.86
CA MET A 365 28.88 -0.25 -4.61
C MET A 365 28.29 0.45 -3.35
N GLY A 366 28.57 -0.12 -2.16
CA GLY A 366 27.78 0.01 -0.92
C GLY A 366 28.13 1.12 0.09
N GLY A 367 27.95 0.83 1.40
CA GLY A 367 28.00 1.81 2.50
C GLY A 367 28.58 1.21 3.79
N GLY A 368 29.45 1.97 4.49
CA GLY A 368 30.03 1.55 5.77
C GLY A 368 29.43 2.34 6.93
N ILE A 369 28.73 1.67 7.84
CA ILE A 369 28.25 2.29 9.09
C ILE A 369 29.46 2.59 9.99
N HIS A 370 29.44 3.75 10.65
CA HIS A 370 30.52 4.16 11.55
C HIS A 370 30.54 3.30 12.82
N ASP A 371 31.73 2.90 13.30
CA ASP A 371 31.94 2.27 14.62
C ASP A 371 31.07 2.92 15.71
N ALA A 372 30.23 2.12 16.35
CA ALA A 372 29.41 2.57 17.48
C ALA A 372 30.27 2.86 18.74
N MET A 373 31.58 2.56 18.71
CA MET A 373 32.46 2.58 19.87
C MET A 373 33.45 3.76 19.92
N HIS A 374 32.92 4.98 20.05
CA HIS A 374 33.57 6.00 20.89
C HIS A 374 32.53 6.90 21.59
N SER A 375 31.93 6.35 22.65
CA SER A 375 31.02 7.05 23.58
C SER A 375 31.55 8.41 24.04
N ASP A 376 32.87 8.52 24.19
CA ASP A 376 33.55 9.69 24.75
C ASP A 376 33.58 10.90 23.81
N LYS A 377 33.25 10.72 22.51
CA LYS A 377 33.16 11.82 21.53
C LYS A 377 31.74 12.32 21.26
N PHE A 378 30.71 11.55 21.60
CA PHE A 378 29.31 12.02 21.49
C PHE A 378 29.03 13.21 22.42
N ALA A 379 29.78 13.36 23.51
CA ALA A 379 29.72 14.52 24.40
C ALA A 379 30.24 15.85 23.79
N GLN A 380 30.71 15.86 22.53
CA GLN A 380 31.23 17.04 21.84
C GLN A 380 30.74 17.22 20.40
N MET A 381 29.70 16.48 19.96
CA MET A 381 28.98 16.88 18.75
C MET A 381 28.18 18.16 19.05
N PRO A 382 28.16 19.16 18.15
CA PRO A 382 27.25 20.31 18.30
C PRO A 382 25.81 19.79 18.31
N ASP A 383 24.93 20.45 19.09
CA ASP A 383 23.55 20.03 19.37
C ASP A 383 22.89 19.32 18.18
N VAL A 384 22.81 17.99 18.24
CA VAL A 384 22.27 17.18 17.15
C VAL A 384 20.77 17.44 17.11
N HIS A 385 20.32 18.12 16.04
CA HIS A 385 18.91 18.36 15.76
C HIS A 385 18.14 17.05 15.80
N ASP A 386 17.03 17.04 16.55
CA ASP A 386 16.09 15.92 16.80
C ASP A 386 16.46 14.58 16.12
N SER A 387 17.02 13.66 16.92
CA SER A 387 17.48 12.34 16.45
C SER A 387 16.37 11.43 15.88
N SER A 388 15.11 11.83 15.97
CA SER A 388 14.00 11.15 15.30
C SER A 388 13.87 11.52 13.81
N ASP A 389 14.47 12.64 13.40
CA ASP A 389 14.17 13.30 12.13
C ASP A 389 14.95 12.73 10.94
N LEU A 390 14.28 12.62 9.78
CA LEU A 390 14.75 11.87 8.61
C LEU A 390 15.32 12.78 7.49
N THR A 391 15.70 14.01 7.81
CA THR A 391 16.31 14.93 6.85
C THR A 391 17.60 14.37 6.25
N PRO A 392 18.01 14.81 5.04
CA PRO A 392 19.26 14.36 4.43
C PRO A 392 20.49 14.66 5.31
N THR A 393 20.45 15.74 6.10
CA THR A 393 21.49 16.12 7.08
C THR A 393 21.59 15.13 8.24
N ASN A 394 20.45 14.73 8.82
CA ASN A 394 20.42 13.75 9.90
C ASN A 394 20.77 12.36 9.37
N LEU A 395 20.20 11.95 8.24
CA LEU A 395 20.56 10.69 7.57
C LEU A 395 22.05 10.66 7.22
N ALA A 396 22.67 11.75 6.77
CA ALA A 396 24.13 11.82 6.55
C ALA A 396 24.98 11.74 7.85
N SER A 397 24.36 11.93 9.02
CA SER A 397 25.01 11.78 10.31
C SER A 397 24.93 10.34 10.83
N TYR A 398 23.85 9.61 10.49
CA TYR A 398 23.67 8.18 10.81
C TYR A 398 24.30 7.25 9.76
N CYS A 399 24.25 7.64 8.50
CA CYS A 399 24.65 6.86 7.34
C CYS A 399 25.86 7.54 6.68
N LYS A 400 26.97 6.79 6.56
CA LYS A 400 28.05 7.14 5.64
C LYS A 400 27.90 6.27 4.39
N PRO A 401 27.59 6.87 3.22
CA PRO A 401 27.56 6.13 1.98
C PRO A 401 29.02 6.06 1.47
N LEU A 402 29.40 5.02 0.72
CA LEU A 402 30.70 5.11 0.04
C LEU A 402 30.64 6.08 -1.15
N ARG A 403 29.44 6.41 -1.68
CA ARG A 403 29.23 7.40 -2.77
C ARG A 403 27.92 8.20 -2.66
N PRO A 404 27.84 9.47 -3.14
CA PRO A 404 26.67 10.32 -2.94
C PRO A 404 25.46 10.12 -3.87
N THR A 405 25.53 9.24 -4.88
CA THR A 405 24.67 9.33 -6.08
C THR A 405 23.87 8.08 -6.46
N GLU A 406 24.15 6.91 -5.88
CA GLU A 406 23.48 5.65 -6.22
C GLU A 406 23.18 4.90 -4.92
N ASP A 407 21.92 4.54 -4.68
CA ASP A 407 21.57 3.63 -3.58
C ASP A 407 21.61 2.19 -4.10
N ILE A 408 22.55 1.40 -3.58
CA ILE A 408 22.70 -0.01 -3.95
C ILE A 408 21.40 -0.80 -3.71
N PHE A 409 20.60 -0.39 -2.72
CA PHE A 409 19.34 -1.03 -2.38
C PHE A 409 18.24 -0.79 -3.43
N ASP A 410 18.25 0.35 -4.13
CA ASP A 410 17.37 0.62 -5.28
C ASP A 410 17.68 -0.32 -6.46
N ILE A 411 18.98 -0.48 -6.76
CA ILE A 411 19.44 -1.37 -7.85
C ILE A 411 19.07 -2.84 -7.55
N ILE A 412 19.39 -3.32 -6.34
CA ILE A 412 19.09 -4.69 -5.91
C ILE A 412 17.57 -4.93 -5.88
N GLY A 413 16.79 -4.02 -5.29
CA GLY A 413 15.34 -4.15 -5.23
C GLY A 413 14.67 -4.09 -6.61
N THR A 414 15.17 -3.24 -7.51
CA THR A 414 14.77 -3.21 -8.92
C THR A 414 15.04 -4.54 -9.62
N ARG A 415 16.23 -5.13 -9.41
CA ARG A 415 16.55 -6.47 -9.94
C ARG A 415 15.66 -7.56 -9.34
N CYS A 416 15.35 -7.50 -8.05
CA CYS A 416 14.35 -8.36 -7.42
C CYS A 416 12.99 -8.25 -8.10
N ALA A 417 12.48 -7.03 -8.36
CA ALA A 417 11.21 -6.85 -9.06
C ALA A 417 11.21 -7.46 -10.48
N HIS A 418 12.30 -7.29 -11.24
CA HIS A 418 12.48 -7.93 -12.55
C HIS A 418 12.57 -9.46 -12.47
N ALA A 419 13.22 -10.01 -11.42
CA ALA A 419 13.29 -11.44 -11.13
C ALA A 419 12.02 -12.01 -10.46
N ALA A 420 10.94 -11.23 -10.35
CA ALA A 420 9.69 -11.58 -9.68
C ALA A 420 9.84 -11.97 -8.20
N LEU A 421 10.83 -11.38 -7.52
CA LEU A 421 11.10 -11.51 -6.10
C LEU A 421 10.69 -10.24 -5.35
N GLY A 422 10.03 -10.41 -4.20
CA GLY A 422 9.82 -9.31 -3.24
C GLY A 422 10.64 -9.52 -1.98
N VAL A 423 11.24 -8.45 -1.45
CA VAL A 423 12.10 -8.49 -0.25
C VAL A 423 11.37 -7.88 0.95
N ASP A 424 10.91 -8.74 1.87
CA ASP A 424 10.36 -8.32 3.15
C ASP A 424 11.47 -8.23 4.20
N ILE A 425 11.69 -7.03 4.76
CA ILE A 425 12.69 -6.78 5.79
C ILE A 425 11.99 -6.68 7.14
N VAL A 426 12.42 -7.49 8.11
CA VAL A 426 11.79 -7.60 9.41
C VAL A 426 12.86 -7.57 10.50
N VAL A 427 12.95 -6.43 11.20
CA VAL A 427 13.81 -6.24 12.37
C VAL A 427 13.11 -6.84 13.59
N VAL A 428 13.81 -7.69 14.33
CA VAL A 428 13.36 -8.34 15.56
C VAL A 428 14.16 -7.73 16.72
N GLU A 429 13.56 -6.76 17.43
CA GLU A 429 14.24 -6.03 18.50
C GLU A 429 14.49 -6.91 19.74
N ASP A 430 15.76 -7.02 20.12
CA ASP A 430 16.19 -7.64 21.38
C ASP A 430 15.89 -6.74 22.60
N ASN A 431 14.60 -6.60 22.92
CA ASN A 431 14.11 -5.80 24.04
C ASN A 431 14.22 -6.53 25.39
N GLU A 432 15.42 -6.90 25.84
CA GLU A 432 15.65 -7.12 27.29
C GLU A 432 15.75 -5.76 28.01
N PRO A 433 14.75 -5.37 28.84
CA PRO A 433 14.76 -4.08 29.52
C PRO A 433 15.67 -4.13 30.75
N THR A 434 16.98 -4.18 30.52
CA THR A 434 17.98 -3.97 31.58
C THR A 434 17.71 -2.62 32.26
N GLU A 435 17.52 -2.62 33.59
CA GLU A 435 17.05 -1.42 34.31
C GLU A 435 18.02 -0.23 34.21
N SER A 436 19.28 -0.51 33.87
CA SER A 436 20.33 0.47 33.56
C SER A 436 20.13 1.22 32.23
N ASN A 437 19.39 0.67 31.26
CA ASN A 437 19.37 1.16 29.88
C ASN A 437 18.21 2.11 29.53
N ARG A 438 17.50 2.66 30.52
CA ARG A 438 16.40 3.63 30.29
C ARG A 438 16.83 4.95 29.63
N HIS A 439 18.14 5.18 29.48
CA HIS A 439 18.72 6.32 28.78
C HIS A 439 19.65 5.92 27.62
N PHE A 440 19.72 4.62 27.27
CA PHE A 440 20.50 4.19 26.12
C PHE A 440 19.72 4.40 24.81
N ILE A 441 20.41 4.99 23.84
CA ILE A 441 19.94 5.17 22.46
C ILE A 441 19.65 3.78 21.89
N ARG A 442 18.47 3.57 21.29
CA ARG A 442 18.15 2.31 20.58
C ARG A 442 19.16 2.11 19.44
N PRO A 443 19.61 0.87 19.16
CA PRO A 443 20.46 0.61 18.01
C PRO A 443 19.77 1.08 16.72
N PHE A 444 20.52 1.76 15.86
CA PHE A 444 20.04 2.25 14.58
C PHE A 444 20.27 1.20 13.49
N TYR A 445 19.20 0.67 12.92
CA TYR A 445 19.21 -0.41 11.92
C TYR A 445 19.36 0.09 10.48
N GLY A 446 19.24 1.40 10.24
CA GLY A 446 19.30 1.94 8.88
C GLY A 446 18.05 1.69 8.06
N LEU A 447 16.88 1.52 8.69
CA LEU A 447 15.60 1.30 8.00
C LEU A 447 15.27 2.36 6.92
N PRO A 448 15.66 3.64 7.01
CA PRO A 448 15.52 4.59 5.90
C PRO A 448 16.15 4.13 4.59
N LEU A 449 17.34 3.51 4.63
CA LEU A 449 18.03 2.95 3.46
C LEU A 449 17.40 1.60 3.05
N LEU A 450 17.23 0.70 4.02
CA LEU A 450 16.69 -0.64 3.78
C LEU A 450 15.26 -0.63 3.23
N ARG A 451 14.49 0.43 3.51
CA ARG A 451 13.18 0.66 2.92
C ARG A 451 13.23 0.68 1.39
N VAL A 452 14.26 1.28 0.80
CA VAL A 452 14.38 1.44 -0.65
C VAL A 452 14.38 0.07 -1.34
N LEU A 453 15.17 -0.89 -0.83
CA LEU A 453 15.19 -2.29 -1.28
C LEU A 453 13.80 -2.96 -1.24
N SER A 454 13.06 -2.75 -0.15
CA SER A 454 11.75 -3.38 0.03
C SER A 454 10.70 -2.77 -0.90
N ASP A 455 10.56 -1.43 -0.92
CA ASP A 455 9.59 -0.72 -1.76
C ASP A 455 9.88 -0.96 -3.26
N THR A 456 11.16 -0.92 -3.70
CA THR A 456 11.54 -1.13 -5.12
C THR A 456 11.39 -2.58 -5.57
N SER A 457 11.53 -3.57 -4.68
CA SER A 457 11.16 -4.96 -4.96
C SER A 457 9.64 -5.20 -5.07
N GLY A 458 8.82 -4.19 -4.76
CA GLY A 458 7.36 -4.29 -4.68
C GLY A 458 6.82 -4.93 -3.40
N ALA A 459 7.69 -5.34 -2.47
CA ALA A 459 7.27 -5.84 -1.16
C ALA A 459 6.74 -4.70 -0.27
N PRO A 460 5.82 -5.01 0.67
CA PRO A 460 5.43 -4.02 1.68
C PRO A 460 6.63 -3.74 2.61
N GLY A 461 7.01 -2.47 2.69
CA GLY A 461 8.25 -2.00 3.33
C GLY A 461 8.51 -2.42 4.80
N PRO A 462 9.68 -2.07 5.33
CA PRO A 462 10.29 -2.71 6.49
C PRO A 462 9.44 -2.66 7.76
N LEU A 463 9.53 -3.76 8.52
CA LEU A 463 8.94 -3.89 9.84
C LEU A 463 9.99 -3.75 10.94
N MET A 464 9.58 -3.13 12.04
CA MET A 464 10.25 -3.24 13.32
C MET A 464 9.29 -3.92 14.30
N ILE A 465 9.69 -5.08 14.84
CA ILE A 465 8.88 -5.92 15.71
C ILE A 465 9.59 -6.05 17.05
N ASP A 466 8.91 -5.64 18.11
CA ASP A 466 9.30 -5.96 19.49
C ASP A 466 9.09 -7.46 19.74
N ASN A 467 10.05 -8.14 20.39
CA ASN A 467 9.95 -9.53 20.85
C ASN A 467 8.65 -9.87 21.63
N SER A 468 7.91 -8.87 22.14
CA SER A 468 6.59 -9.07 22.76
C SER A 468 5.41 -9.24 21.78
N VAL A 469 5.61 -8.99 20.49
CA VAL A 469 4.61 -9.02 19.42
C VAL A 469 4.70 -10.33 18.62
N ASP A 470 3.56 -10.80 18.10
CA ASP A 470 3.46 -12.06 17.35
C ASP A 470 4.17 -11.98 15.97
N LEU A 471 5.48 -12.20 15.98
CA LEU A 471 6.34 -12.34 14.79
C LEU A 471 5.79 -13.40 13.83
N THR A 472 5.24 -14.51 14.37
CA THR A 472 4.61 -15.59 13.61
C THR A 472 3.55 -15.05 12.68
N HIS A 473 2.62 -14.22 13.19
CA HIS A 473 1.56 -13.67 12.35
C HIS A 473 2.10 -12.66 11.31
N GLN A 474 3.10 -11.86 11.68
CA GLN A 474 3.69 -10.85 10.78
C GLN A 474 4.43 -11.48 9.60
N VAL A 475 5.20 -12.53 9.84
CA VAL A 475 5.92 -13.28 8.80
C VAL A 475 4.94 -14.15 8.01
N ARG A 476 3.99 -14.83 8.67
CA ARG A 476 3.00 -15.69 7.99
C ARG A 476 2.25 -14.95 6.89
N VAL A 477 1.74 -13.74 7.15
CA VAL A 477 0.97 -12.98 6.13
C VAL A 477 1.81 -12.44 4.97
N ARG A 478 3.12 -12.70 4.97
CA ARG A 478 4.05 -12.36 3.87
C ARG A 478 4.55 -13.59 3.11
N THR A 479 4.21 -14.82 3.54
CA THR A 479 4.65 -16.04 2.85
C THR A 479 4.10 -16.09 1.41
N PRO A 480 4.85 -16.69 0.45
CA PRO A 480 4.46 -16.66 -0.96
C PRO A 480 3.15 -17.41 -1.28
N TRP A 481 2.70 -18.32 -0.41
CA TRP A 481 1.44 -19.04 -0.57
C TRP A 481 0.22 -18.35 0.07
N GLN A 482 0.34 -17.11 0.55
CA GLN A 482 -0.81 -16.42 1.15
C GLN A 482 -1.96 -16.21 0.15
N PRO A 483 -3.23 -16.38 0.56
CA PRO A 483 -4.38 -16.19 -0.32
C PRO A 483 -4.44 -14.76 -0.90
N GLY A 484 -4.23 -14.65 -2.22
CA GLY A 484 -4.19 -13.36 -2.92
C GLY A 484 -2.79 -12.74 -3.03
N MET A 485 -1.73 -13.48 -2.70
CA MET A 485 -0.36 -13.14 -3.11
C MET A 485 -0.21 -13.29 -4.63
N ALA A 486 0.56 -12.38 -5.23
CA ALA A 486 0.94 -12.41 -6.63
C ALA A 486 2.43 -12.11 -6.83
N PHE A 487 2.95 -12.59 -7.97
CA PHE A 487 4.34 -12.51 -8.39
C PHE A 487 4.44 -11.94 -9.81
N ALA A 488 5.60 -11.38 -10.16
CA ALA A 488 5.86 -10.84 -11.50
C ALA A 488 4.76 -9.87 -11.95
N THR A 489 4.30 -8.99 -11.04
CA THR A 489 3.12 -8.16 -11.29
C THR A 489 3.50 -6.98 -12.17
N GLU A 490 2.95 -6.96 -13.38
CA GLU A 490 3.08 -5.91 -14.38
C GLU A 490 1.81 -5.06 -14.36
N MET A 491 1.92 -3.79 -14.00
CA MET A 491 0.79 -2.85 -13.99
C MET A 491 0.98 -1.77 -15.03
N ARG A 492 0.17 -1.79 -16.09
CA ARG A 492 0.03 -0.66 -17.03
C ARG A 492 -1.15 0.21 -16.64
N VAL A 493 -0.91 1.51 -16.53
CA VAL A 493 -1.92 2.54 -16.33
C VAL A 493 -2.19 3.22 -17.68
N ARG A 494 -3.46 3.56 -17.92
CA ARG A 494 -3.91 4.22 -19.13
C ARG A 494 -4.90 5.31 -18.76
N THR A 495 -4.70 6.50 -19.30
CA THR A 495 -5.57 7.67 -19.12
C THR A 495 -6.15 8.10 -20.47
N SER A 496 -7.28 8.81 -20.43
CA SER A 496 -7.83 9.45 -21.63
C SER A 496 -6.99 10.66 -22.07
N PRO A 497 -7.09 11.09 -23.35
CA PRO A 497 -6.23 12.14 -23.89
C PRO A 497 -6.31 13.46 -23.11
N GLY A 498 -5.17 14.14 -22.96
CA GLY A 498 -5.02 15.36 -22.16
C GLY A 498 -4.55 15.12 -20.73
N TRP A 499 -4.48 13.85 -20.29
CA TRP A 499 -4.01 13.45 -18.96
C TRP A 499 -2.98 12.31 -19.09
N GLY A 500 -2.06 12.23 -18.14
CA GLY A 500 -1.09 11.14 -17.99
C GLY A 500 -0.66 11.00 -16.54
N VAL A 501 0.13 9.97 -16.22
CA VAL A 501 0.89 9.93 -14.96
C VAL A 501 1.99 11.01 -15.02
N GLU A 502 2.31 11.63 -13.89
CA GLU A 502 3.47 12.52 -13.78
C GLU A 502 4.75 11.73 -14.08
N THR A 503 5.63 12.25 -14.92
CA THR A 503 6.88 11.57 -15.32
C THR A 503 8.13 12.35 -14.93
N SER A 504 7.97 13.58 -14.42
CA SER A 504 9.06 14.39 -13.92
C SER A 504 9.67 13.69 -12.69
N PRO A 505 11.00 13.45 -12.67
CA PRO A 505 11.65 12.95 -11.46
C PRO A 505 11.61 14.01 -10.36
N ILE A 506 11.67 13.58 -9.10
CA ILE A 506 11.91 14.50 -7.98
C ILE A 506 13.27 15.16 -8.19
N GLU A 507 13.32 16.49 -8.13
CA GLU A 507 14.56 17.23 -8.33
C GLU A 507 15.54 16.98 -7.17
N SER A 508 16.78 16.63 -7.51
CA SER A 508 17.83 16.44 -6.52
C SER A 508 18.21 17.77 -5.87
N ILE A 509 18.03 17.90 -4.55
CA ILE A 509 18.39 19.09 -3.79
C ILE A 509 19.91 19.32 -3.90
N PRO A 510 20.37 20.45 -4.49
CA PRO A 510 21.80 20.65 -4.72
C PRO A 510 22.61 20.63 -3.42
N LYS A 511 23.58 19.71 -3.35
CA LYS A 511 24.46 19.42 -2.20
C LYS A 511 23.84 18.59 -1.07
N ALA A 512 22.58 18.17 -1.15
CA ALA A 512 22.04 17.18 -0.22
C ALA A 512 22.63 15.81 -0.56
N THR A 513 23.37 15.22 0.37
CA THR A 513 23.68 13.78 0.35
C THR A 513 22.54 13.03 1.02
N HIS A 514 22.09 11.89 0.47
CA HIS A 514 20.99 11.05 1.02
C HIS A 514 19.56 11.62 0.91
N GLN A 515 19.20 12.24 -0.21
CA GLN A 515 17.79 12.56 -0.47
C GLN A 515 17.01 11.26 -0.80
N MET A 516 16.47 10.59 0.22
CA MET A 516 15.71 9.33 0.05
C MET A 516 14.45 9.49 -0.79
N ALA A 517 13.87 10.69 -0.85
CA ALA A 517 12.65 10.97 -1.61
C ALA A 517 12.72 10.52 -3.08
N ILE A 518 13.90 10.65 -3.73
CA ILE A 518 14.08 10.30 -5.16
C ILE A 518 13.91 8.80 -5.46
N PHE A 519 14.14 7.93 -4.46
CA PHE A 519 13.99 6.48 -4.60
C PHE A 519 12.60 6.00 -4.14
N LEU A 520 11.94 6.76 -3.27
CA LEU A 520 10.62 6.45 -2.72
C LEU A 520 9.46 6.93 -3.60
N SER A 521 9.77 7.68 -4.67
CA SER A 521 8.84 8.03 -5.74
C SER A 521 9.54 8.10 -7.09
N SER A 522 9.07 7.33 -8.06
CA SER A 522 9.65 7.29 -9.43
C SER A 522 8.54 7.39 -10.47
N SER A 523 8.73 8.21 -11.53
CA SER A 523 7.73 8.44 -12.59
C SER A 523 6.29 8.57 -12.07
N GLY A 524 6.10 9.41 -11.05
CA GLY A 524 4.80 9.71 -10.46
C GLY A 524 4.15 8.57 -9.66
N VAL A 525 4.78 7.39 -9.50
CA VAL A 525 4.32 6.36 -8.55
C VAL A 525 5.02 6.53 -7.19
N SER A 526 4.25 6.41 -6.12
CA SER A 526 4.74 6.42 -4.73
C SER A 526 4.19 5.20 -3.98
N GLY A 527 5.07 4.46 -3.31
CA GLY A 527 4.75 3.17 -2.67
C GLY A 527 5.54 2.01 -3.31
N PRO A 528 5.21 0.75 -2.98
CA PRO A 528 6.01 -0.40 -3.37
C PRO A 528 5.79 -0.81 -4.84
N ALA A 529 6.37 -0.06 -5.77
CA ALA A 529 6.44 -0.37 -7.19
C ALA A 529 7.55 0.44 -7.87
N ILE A 530 8.23 -0.14 -8.87
CA ILE A 530 9.17 0.58 -9.74
C ILE A 530 8.53 0.95 -11.07
N ALA A 531 8.89 2.10 -11.64
CA ALA A 531 8.54 2.45 -13.01
C ALA A 531 9.64 2.00 -13.98
N THR A 532 9.32 1.15 -14.97
CA THR A 532 10.29 0.77 -16.03
C THR A 532 10.08 1.53 -17.32
N ASN A 533 8.87 2.08 -17.53
CA ASN A 533 8.48 2.88 -18.70
C ASN A 533 7.34 3.82 -18.30
N ASP A 534 7.04 4.82 -19.15
CA ASP A 534 5.89 5.69 -19.00
C ASP A 534 4.59 4.91 -18.73
N ASN A 535 4.00 5.11 -17.54
CA ASN A 535 2.77 4.47 -17.09
C ASN A 535 2.83 2.93 -17.00
N PHE A 536 4.02 2.32 -16.90
CA PHE A 536 4.19 0.87 -16.70
C PHE A 536 5.09 0.60 -15.48
N PHE A 537 4.57 -0.19 -14.56
CA PHE A 537 5.15 -0.42 -13.25
C PHE A 537 5.32 -1.92 -12.98
N LEU A 538 6.42 -2.30 -12.33
CA LEU A 538 6.65 -3.65 -11.84
C LEU A 538 6.53 -3.71 -10.32
N LEU A 539 5.98 -4.82 -9.83
CA LEU A 539 6.03 -5.23 -8.43
C LEU A 539 6.46 -6.70 -8.42
N GLY A 540 7.62 -7.01 -7.83
CA GLY A 540 8.13 -8.39 -7.76
C GLY A 540 7.16 -9.31 -7.06
N THR A 541 6.56 -8.82 -5.97
CA THR A 541 5.35 -9.37 -5.36
C THR A 541 4.32 -8.30 -5.05
N CYS A 542 3.05 -8.66 -4.88
CA CYS A 542 2.06 -7.81 -4.20
C CYS A 542 0.90 -8.64 -3.63
N ASP A 543 0.14 -8.06 -2.69
CA ASP A 543 -1.04 -8.68 -2.09
C ASP A 543 -2.31 -7.81 -2.27
N LYS A 544 -3.45 -8.32 -1.80
CA LYS A 544 -4.75 -7.60 -1.85
C LYS A 544 -4.81 -6.31 -1.01
N HIS A 545 -3.82 -6.06 -0.14
CA HIS A 545 -3.69 -4.88 0.70
C HIS A 545 -2.66 -3.88 0.17
N THR A 546 -1.78 -4.28 -0.75
CA THR A 546 -0.78 -3.42 -1.36
C THR A 546 -1.46 -2.32 -2.17
N SER A 547 -1.12 -1.07 -1.87
CA SER A 547 -1.50 0.08 -2.67
C SER A 547 -0.30 0.94 -3.03
N VAL A 548 -0.47 1.69 -4.13
CA VAL A 548 0.44 2.74 -4.56
C VAL A 548 -0.37 3.99 -4.89
N THR A 549 0.22 5.17 -4.71
CA THR A 549 -0.35 6.44 -5.16
C THR A 549 0.27 6.81 -6.50
N LEU A 550 -0.55 7.28 -7.43
CA LEU A 550 -0.12 7.87 -8.69
C LEU A 550 -0.42 9.36 -8.70
N ASP A 551 0.60 10.16 -8.97
CA ASP A 551 0.47 11.54 -9.39
C ASP A 551 0.07 11.59 -10.86
N LEU A 552 -0.87 12.46 -11.18
CA LEU A 552 -1.37 12.68 -12.53
C LEU A 552 -1.03 14.10 -12.96
N GLN A 553 -0.78 14.28 -14.25
CA GLN A 553 -0.50 15.57 -14.86
C GLN A 553 -1.41 15.84 -16.07
N ASN A 554 -1.60 17.12 -16.38
CA ASN A 554 -2.24 17.55 -17.62
C ASN A 554 -1.16 17.58 -18.73
N THR A 555 -1.09 16.52 -19.52
CA THR A 555 0.00 16.32 -20.50
C THR A 555 -0.09 17.23 -21.72
N ASP A 556 -1.26 17.79 -22.02
CA ASP A 556 -1.43 18.76 -23.10
C ASP A 556 -2.63 19.70 -22.85
N PRO A 557 -2.38 20.93 -22.34
CA PRO A 557 -3.43 21.92 -22.11
C PRO A 557 -4.02 22.52 -23.40
N ARG A 558 -3.47 22.22 -24.59
CA ARG A 558 -4.05 22.60 -25.89
C ARG A 558 -4.92 21.49 -26.48
N ARG A 559 -4.67 20.23 -26.11
CA ARG A 559 -5.60 19.10 -26.25
C ARG A 559 -6.56 18.99 -25.06
N HIS A 560 -6.79 20.08 -24.29
CA HIS A 560 -8.01 20.24 -23.48
C HIS A 560 -9.19 19.68 -24.26
N VAL A 561 -9.81 18.65 -23.67
CA VAL A 561 -10.38 17.56 -24.45
C VAL A 561 -11.31 18.13 -25.50
N LYS A 562 -10.92 18.04 -26.78
CA LYS A 562 -11.88 18.09 -27.88
C LYS A 562 -12.64 16.77 -27.80
N LEU A 563 -13.52 16.67 -26.78
CA LEU A 563 -14.43 15.53 -26.57
C LEU A 563 -15.09 15.19 -27.90
N GLU A 564 -15.49 16.28 -28.57
CA GLU A 564 -15.92 16.43 -29.95
C GLU A 564 -14.81 16.13 -30.97
N GLN A 565 -14.49 14.85 -31.15
CA GLN A 565 -13.95 14.42 -32.43
C GLN A 565 -15.07 14.45 -33.47
N LYS A 566 -14.79 15.08 -34.63
CA LYS A 566 -15.63 14.93 -35.82
C LYS A 566 -15.16 13.69 -36.57
N LEU A 567 -15.86 12.58 -36.38
CA LEU A 567 -15.66 11.41 -37.23
C LEU A 567 -16.29 11.70 -38.59
N TYR A 568 -15.45 11.88 -39.61
CA TYR A 568 -15.90 11.84 -41.00
C TYR A 568 -16.06 10.37 -41.37
N GLY A 569 -17.29 9.86 -41.33
CA GLY A 569 -17.56 8.45 -41.62
C GLY A 569 -17.14 8.07 -43.05
N LEU A 570 -16.74 6.81 -43.22
CA LEU A 570 -16.24 6.22 -44.48
C LEU A 570 -17.21 6.36 -45.67
N ARG A 571 -18.48 6.70 -45.41
CA ARG A 571 -19.53 6.94 -46.43
C ARG A 571 -19.81 8.42 -46.72
N GLY A 572 -18.98 9.35 -46.23
CA GLY A 572 -19.07 10.78 -46.52
C GLY A 572 -20.34 11.47 -46.01
N ARG A 573 -21.07 10.85 -45.07
CA ARG A 573 -22.30 11.39 -44.48
C ARG A 573 -22.04 11.85 -43.05
N VAL A 574 -22.38 13.12 -42.80
CA VAL A 574 -22.53 13.80 -41.50
C VAL A 574 -21.39 13.53 -40.48
N GLY A 575 -20.56 14.55 -40.23
CA GLY A 575 -19.52 14.46 -39.21
C GLY A 575 -20.10 14.19 -37.82
N LEU A 576 -20.03 12.94 -37.37
CA LEU A 576 -20.58 12.51 -36.09
C LEU A 576 -19.73 13.13 -34.98
N LYS A 577 -20.38 13.87 -34.08
CA LYS A 577 -19.75 14.40 -32.88
C LYS A 577 -19.88 13.35 -31.77
N VAL A 578 -18.86 12.52 -31.61
CA VAL A 578 -18.73 11.70 -30.40
C VAL A 578 -18.22 12.59 -29.26
N MET A 579 -18.51 12.24 -28.01
CA MET A 579 -18.03 12.93 -26.81
C MET A 579 -17.22 11.95 -25.96
N LEU A 580 -15.89 12.05 -25.99
CA LEU A 580 -14.99 11.19 -25.20
C LEU A 580 -15.27 11.29 -23.70
N LYS A 581 -15.89 10.27 -23.12
CA LYS A 581 -16.02 10.11 -21.66
C LYS A 581 -14.61 9.87 -21.08
N PRO A 582 -14.07 10.72 -20.19
CA PRO A 582 -12.76 10.47 -19.62
C PRO A 582 -12.80 9.21 -18.75
N VAL A 583 -11.82 8.34 -18.93
CA VAL A 583 -11.63 7.07 -18.24
C VAL A 583 -10.16 6.93 -17.85
N MET A 584 -9.92 6.45 -16.63
CA MET A 584 -8.64 5.85 -16.22
C MET A 584 -8.81 4.33 -16.21
N GLN A 585 -7.82 3.59 -16.70
CA GLN A 585 -7.82 2.13 -16.75
C GLN A 585 -6.49 1.59 -16.22
N THR A 586 -6.57 0.51 -15.45
CA THR A 586 -5.42 -0.30 -15.06
C THR A 586 -5.50 -1.66 -15.73
N CYS A 587 -4.36 -2.16 -16.18
CA CYS A 587 -4.15 -3.47 -16.79
C CYS A 587 -3.06 -4.16 -15.98
N ILE A 588 -3.43 -5.11 -15.15
CA ILE A 588 -2.54 -5.76 -14.17
C ILE A 588 -2.39 -7.22 -14.57
N ALA A 589 -1.24 -7.58 -15.14
CA ALA A 589 -0.87 -8.96 -15.42
C ALA A 589 0.01 -9.48 -14.28
N TYR A 590 -0.29 -10.67 -13.76
CA TYR A 590 0.39 -11.19 -12.57
C TYR A 590 0.35 -12.72 -12.54
N THR A 591 1.30 -13.33 -11.85
CA THR A 591 1.37 -14.77 -11.65
C THR A 591 0.88 -15.10 -10.24
N CYS A 592 0.03 -16.10 -10.08
CA CYS A 592 -0.43 -16.57 -8.77
C CYS A 592 -0.71 -18.07 -8.77
N ILE A 593 -0.96 -18.63 -7.58
CA ILE A 593 -1.35 -20.04 -7.43
C ILE A 593 -2.88 -20.17 -7.40
N GLU A 594 -3.41 -21.18 -8.07
CA GLU A 594 -4.84 -21.46 -8.18
C GLU A 594 -5.32 -22.46 -7.11
N GLY A 595 -5.75 -21.92 -5.96
CA GLY A 595 -6.32 -22.70 -4.86
C GLY A 595 -5.31 -23.64 -4.19
N SER A 596 -5.78 -24.77 -3.65
CA SER A 596 -4.91 -25.80 -3.06
C SER A 596 -4.17 -26.65 -4.11
N SER A 597 -4.46 -26.49 -5.40
CA SER A 597 -3.94 -27.37 -6.46
C SER A 597 -2.45 -27.19 -6.78
N GLY A 598 -1.82 -26.13 -6.31
CA GLY A 598 -0.43 -25.77 -6.68
C GLY A 598 -0.25 -25.28 -8.10
N ARG A 599 -1.31 -25.28 -8.91
CA ARG A 599 -1.25 -24.85 -10.29
C ARG A 599 -0.91 -23.36 -10.36
N VAL A 600 0.23 -23.06 -10.96
CA VAL A 600 0.62 -21.69 -11.29
C VAL A 600 -0.15 -21.21 -12.53
N VAL A 601 -0.75 -20.03 -12.42
CA VAL A 601 -1.51 -19.38 -13.50
C VAL A 601 -1.05 -17.94 -13.69
N ARG A 602 -0.93 -17.51 -14.94
CA ARG A 602 -0.82 -16.10 -15.29
C ARG A 602 -2.24 -15.55 -15.41
N ARG A 603 -2.55 -14.50 -14.66
CA ARG A 603 -3.84 -13.81 -14.68
C ARG A 603 -3.67 -12.38 -15.17
N MET A 604 -4.71 -11.86 -15.81
CA MET A 604 -4.84 -10.45 -16.11
C MET A 604 -6.14 -9.93 -15.50
N LYS A 605 -6.01 -8.89 -14.69
CA LYS A 605 -7.11 -8.11 -14.15
C LYS A 605 -7.14 -6.75 -14.84
N ILE A 606 -8.31 -6.34 -15.27
CA ILE A 606 -8.53 -5.02 -15.87
C ILE A 606 -9.55 -4.30 -15.01
N SER A 607 -9.25 -3.07 -14.63
CA SER A 607 -10.18 -2.21 -13.91
C SER A 607 -10.21 -0.86 -14.59
N TYR A 608 -11.34 -0.18 -14.54
CA TYR A 608 -11.50 1.15 -15.08
C TYR A 608 -12.28 2.02 -14.11
N CYS A 609 -12.12 3.33 -14.25
CA CYS A 609 -12.83 4.33 -13.48
C CYS A 609 -13.31 5.39 -14.49
N PRO A 610 -14.63 5.52 -14.72
CA PRO A 610 -15.18 6.66 -15.44
C PRO A 610 -14.99 7.93 -14.60
N MET A 611 -14.46 8.97 -15.23
CA MET A 611 -14.09 10.24 -14.60
C MET A 611 -14.85 11.38 -15.27
N PRO A 612 -16.16 11.54 -14.98
CA PRO A 612 -16.97 12.60 -15.58
C PRO A 612 -16.35 13.99 -15.36
N MET A 613 -16.45 14.85 -16.37
CA MET A 613 -15.87 16.19 -16.29
C MET A 613 -16.60 17.07 -15.25
N ALA A 614 -15.81 17.84 -14.49
CA ALA A 614 -16.21 18.94 -13.66
C ALA A 614 -16.11 20.25 -14.46
N THR A 615 -17.19 21.03 -14.46
CA THR A 615 -17.29 22.37 -15.04
C THR A 615 -17.00 23.49 -14.04
N ASP A 616 -16.87 23.13 -12.77
CA ASP A 616 -16.84 24.02 -11.61
C ASP A 616 -16.16 23.33 -10.43
N VAL A 617 -15.49 24.13 -9.59
CA VAL A 617 -14.73 23.70 -8.40
C VAL A 617 -15.61 22.95 -7.39
N GLU A 618 -16.85 23.42 -7.21
CA GLU A 618 -17.86 22.78 -6.37
C GLU A 618 -18.06 21.30 -6.70
N SER A 619 -18.23 20.97 -7.98
CA SER A 619 -18.44 19.58 -8.38
C SER A 619 -17.23 18.70 -8.10
N ILE A 620 -16.01 19.26 -8.05
CA ILE A 620 -14.79 18.58 -7.62
C ILE A 620 -14.87 18.32 -6.10
N TYR A 621 -15.05 19.36 -5.28
CA TYR A 621 -15.13 19.22 -3.81
C TYR A 621 -16.24 18.26 -3.35
N ASN A 622 -17.42 18.32 -3.98
CA ASN A 622 -18.53 17.42 -3.68
C ASN A 622 -18.27 15.96 -4.13
N SER A 623 -17.25 15.72 -4.95
CA SER A 623 -16.87 14.39 -5.46
C SER A 623 -15.55 13.82 -4.92
N ILE A 624 -14.85 14.53 -4.02
CA ILE A 624 -13.64 14.07 -3.30
C ILE A 624 -13.83 12.68 -2.68
N ASP A 625 -12.83 11.81 -2.74
CA ASP A 625 -12.73 10.61 -1.91
C ASP A 625 -11.74 10.88 -0.75
N PRO A 626 -12.21 11.15 0.48
CA PRO A 626 -11.33 11.57 1.58
C PRO A 626 -10.39 10.46 2.05
N GLU A 627 -10.73 9.18 1.84
CA GLU A 627 -9.80 8.07 2.15
C GLU A 627 -8.65 8.06 1.14
N ALA A 628 -8.96 8.22 -0.16
CA ALA A 628 -7.93 8.28 -1.20
C ALA A 628 -7.07 9.54 -1.07
N LEU A 629 -7.68 10.69 -0.71
CA LEU A 629 -6.95 11.92 -0.43
C LEU A 629 -6.06 11.80 0.82
N ALA A 630 -6.51 11.09 1.87
CA ALA A 630 -5.68 10.82 3.05
C ALA A 630 -4.40 10.04 2.67
N ALA A 631 -4.53 9.01 1.83
CA ALA A 631 -3.39 8.25 1.34
C ALA A 631 -2.48 9.08 0.43
N ALA A 632 -3.03 9.80 -0.56
CA ALA A 632 -2.23 10.65 -1.43
C ALA A 632 -1.46 11.74 -0.65
N LEU A 633 -2.14 12.44 0.27
CA LEU A 633 -1.53 13.43 1.15
C LEU A 633 -0.49 12.81 2.08
N PHE A 634 -0.74 11.60 2.60
CA PHE A 634 0.24 10.89 3.42
C PHE A 634 1.55 10.64 2.66
N HIS A 635 1.51 10.18 1.41
CA HIS A 635 2.75 10.02 0.62
C HIS A 635 3.47 11.36 0.42
N LYS A 636 2.75 12.46 0.15
CA LYS A 636 3.36 13.80 -0.02
C LYS A 636 4.03 14.29 1.25
N LEU A 637 3.34 14.20 2.40
CA LEU A 637 3.91 14.57 3.69
C LEU A 637 5.09 13.65 4.07
N ALA A 638 4.98 12.35 3.81
CA ALA A 638 6.05 11.39 4.07
C ALA A 638 7.31 11.69 3.24
N LEU A 639 7.18 12.08 1.97
CA LEU A 639 8.31 12.53 1.15
C LEU A 639 8.93 13.81 1.74
N ASN A 640 8.10 14.79 2.16
CA ASN A 640 8.57 16.01 2.81
C ASN A 640 9.35 15.74 4.11
N VAL A 641 9.04 14.67 4.85
CA VAL A 641 9.83 14.25 6.04
C VAL A 641 11.25 13.84 5.65
N TYR A 642 11.47 13.23 4.48
CA TYR A 642 12.80 12.88 3.98
C TYR A 642 13.55 14.06 3.33
N GLU A 643 12.89 15.18 3.07
CA GLU A 643 13.48 16.37 2.42
C GLU A 643 13.76 17.49 3.42
N GLU A 644 12.74 17.88 4.19
CA GLU A 644 12.77 19.03 5.11
C GLU A 644 12.55 18.66 6.59
N GLY A 645 12.21 17.39 6.86
CA GLY A 645 11.99 16.90 8.22
C GLY A 645 10.57 17.09 8.75
N THR A 646 10.31 16.48 9.89
CA THR A 646 8.97 16.42 10.50
C THR A 646 8.43 17.78 10.92
N VAL A 647 9.27 18.67 11.47
CA VAL A 647 8.81 20.01 11.88
C VAL A 647 8.34 20.85 10.68
N SER A 648 9.11 20.87 9.58
CA SER A 648 8.66 21.55 8.35
C SER A 648 7.40 20.89 7.78
N THR A 649 7.35 19.54 7.78
CA THR A 649 6.20 18.77 7.29
C THR A 649 4.90 19.08 8.05
N GLN A 650 4.95 19.33 9.36
CA GLN A 650 3.78 19.79 10.13
C GLN A 650 3.24 21.12 9.58
N GLN A 651 4.14 22.07 9.33
CA GLN A 651 3.78 23.39 8.79
C GLN A 651 3.23 23.26 7.36
N VAL A 652 3.87 22.47 6.49
CA VAL A 652 3.38 22.17 5.13
C VAL A 652 1.96 21.58 5.15
N GLY A 653 1.67 20.65 6.06
CA GLY A 653 0.33 20.08 6.22
C GLY A 653 -0.72 21.08 6.73
N ILE A 654 -0.32 21.98 7.63
CA ILE A 654 -1.17 23.06 8.16
C ILE A 654 -1.47 24.09 7.06
N ASP A 655 -0.45 24.57 6.34
CA ASP A 655 -0.60 25.57 5.29
C ASP A 655 -1.39 25.04 4.10
N TRP A 656 -1.15 23.78 3.68
CA TRP A 656 -1.96 23.15 2.63
C TRP A 656 -3.45 23.13 2.99
N LEU A 657 -3.80 22.75 4.23
CA LEU A 657 -5.18 22.73 4.68
C LEU A 657 -5.77 24.14 4.77
N LYS A 658 -5.01 25.12 5.29
CA LYS A 658 -5.41 26.53 5.34
C LYS A 658 -5.78 27.03 3.93
N THR A 659 -4.89 26.88 2.96
CA THR A 659 -5.12 27.31 1.57
C THR A 659 -6.28 26.55 0.93
N LEU A 660 -6.41 25.24 1.16
CA LEU A 660 -7.56 24.46 0.67
C LEU A 660 -8.89 25.01 1.20
N LEU A 661 -8.97 25.32 2.49
CA LEU A 661 -10.19 25.86 3.11
C LEU A 661 -10.55 27.26 2.61
N VAL A 662 -9.54 28.08 2.30
CA VAL A 662 -9.72 29.39 1.65
C VAL A 662 -10.28 29.23 0.23
N CYS A 663 -9.75 28.30 -0.58
CA CYS A 663 -10.29 27.97 -1.90
C CYS A 663 -11.75 27.46 -1.82
N VAL A 664 -12.06 26.61 -0.83
CA VAL A 664 -13.43 26.13 -0.55
C VAL A 664 -14.37 27.28 -0.20
N TYR A 665 -13.94 28.22 0.63
CA TYR A 665 -14.73 29.40 0.99
C TYR A 665 -14.98 30.32 -0.22
N GLN A 666 -13.96 30.58 -1.04
CA GLN A 666 -14.06 31.34 -2.28
C GLN A 666 -15.03 30.69 -3.29
N SER A 667 -14.95 29.36 -3.46
CA SER A 667 -15.87 28.58 -4.29
C SER A 667 -17.32 28.77 -3.83
N ALA A 668 -17.57 28.64 -2.52
CA ALA A 668 -18.89 28.83 -1.94
C ALA A 668 -19.44 30.26 -2.12
N LEU A 669 -18.60 31.30 -1.99
CA LEU A 669 -18.98 32.69 -2.31
C LEU A 669 -19.37 32.86 -3.78
N ASN A 670 -18.57 32.31 -4.70
CA ASN A 670 -18.85 32.35 -6.14
C ASN A 670 -20.20 31.69 -6.48
N VAL A 671 -20.57 30.60 -5.81
CA VAL A 671 -21.92 29.99 -5.94
C VAL A 671 -23.00 30.96 -5.47
N LEU A 672 -22.86 31.54 -4.28
CA LEU A 672 -23.87 32.44 -3.70
C LEU A 672 -24.11 33.68 -4.55
N GLU A 673 -23.06 34.28 -5.10
CA GLU A 673 -23.18 35.38 -6.06
C GLU A 673 -23.93 34.97 -7.34
N ASN A 674 -23.57 33.82 -7.90
CA ASN A 674 -24.17 33.32 -9.13
C ASN A 674 -25.63 32.88 -8.92
N GLU A 675 -25.97 32.34 -7.75
CA GLU A 675 -27.36 32.11 -7.35
C GLU A 675 -28.14 33.41 -7.14
N GLY A 676 -27.53 34.43 -6.52
CA GLY A 676 -28.13 35.76 -6.36
C GLY A 676 -28.50 36.36 -7.71
N LYS A 677 -27.63 36.20 -8.71
CA LYS A 677 -27.88 36.58 -10.11
C LYS A 677 -28.97 35.70 -10.76
N LYS A 678 -28.99 34.39 -10.52
CA LYS A 678 -29.99 33.43 -11.07
C LYS A 678 -31.38 33.47 -10.43
N LYS A 679 -31.54 33.95 -9.19
CA LYS A 679 -32.85 34.05 -8.50
C LYS A 679 -33.81 35.07 -9.12
N LEU A 680 -33.38 35.79 -10.15
CA LEU A 680 -34.24 36.53 -11.08
C LEU A 680 -34.86 35.67 -12.22
N GLY A 681 -34.66 34.34 -12.26
CA GLY A 681 -34.98 33.52 -13.45
C GLY A 681 -35.53 32.08 -13.31
N MET A 682 -35.73 31.50 -12.11
CA MET A 682 -36.28 30.12 -11.88
C MET A 682 -35.42 28.93 -12.44
N PRO A 683 -35.69 27.62 -12.16
CA PRO A 683 -36.60 26.98 -11.19
C PRO A 683 -35.87 26.08 -10.13
N ASN A 684 -36.49 24.98 -9.68
CA ASN A 684 -36.35 24.31 -8.38
C ASN A 684 -35.12 23.39 -8.16
N TYR A 685 -34.52 23.39 -6.96
CA TYR A 685 -33.27 22.66 -6.59
C TYR A 685 -33.49 21.33 -5.82
N GLN A 686 -34.71 20.77 -5.81
CA GLN A 686 -35.03 19.67 -4.88
C GLN A 686 -34.66 18.26 -5.35
N GLU A 687 -34.51 18.00 -6.65
CA GLU A 687 -34.30 16.64 -7.17
C GLU A 687 -32.90 16.08 -6.85
N THR A 688 -31.86 16.91 -6.87
CA THR A 688 -30.46 16.48 -6.65
C THR A 688 -30.18 15.93 -5.25
N GLN A 689 -31.01 16.23 -4.24
CA GLN A 689 -30.80 15.72 -2.87
C GLN A 689 -31.32 14.29 -2.64
N GLU A 690 -32.26 13.79 -3.45
CA GLU A 690 -32.78 12.42 -3.26
C GLU A 690 -31.84 11.35 -3.82
N GLU A 691 -31.09 11.66 -4.87
CA GLU A 691 -30.14 10.74 -5.51
C GLU A 691 -28.98 10.39 -4.57
N TYR A 692 -28.42 11.37 -3.86
CA TYR A 692 -27.33 11.16 -2.89
C TYR A 692 -27.71 10.25 -1.71
N ARG A 693 -28.99 10.21 -1.31
CA ARG A 693 -29.44 9.38 -0.16
C ARG A 693 -29.46 7.88 -0.45
N ARG A 694 -29.41 7.45 -1.72
CA ARG A 694 -29.53 6.04 -2.10
C ARG A 694 -28.20 5.29 -2.20
N ASN A 695 -27.06 5.96 -2.04
CA ASN A 695 -25.75 5.35 -2.27
C ASN A 695 -25.24 4.54 -1.05
N PRO A 696 -25.10 3.20 -1.12
CA PRO A 696 -24.78 2.35 0.03
C PRO A 696 -23.29 2.31 0.41
N PHE A 697 -22.40 2.96 -0.35
CA PHE A 697 -20.95 2.90 -0.12
C PHE A 697 -20.45 3.75 1.07
N ASP A 698 -21.31 4.58 1.66
CA ASP A 698 -20.99 5.62 2.64
C ASP A 698 -20.89 5.13 4.11
N ALA A 699 -20.41 3.90 4.34
CA ALA A 699 -20.38 3.29 5.66
C ALA A 699 -19.15 3.66 6.50
N SER A 700 -17.98 3.80 5.87
CA SER A 700 -16.73 4.19 6.54
C SER A 700 -16.66 5.70 6.81
N LEU A 701 -17.13 6.54 5.89
CA LEU A 701 -17.24 8.01 6.06
C LEU A 701 -18.14 8.43 7.23
N ARG A 702 -19.08 7.58 7.66
CA ARG A 702 -19.90 7.83 8.87
C ARG A 702 -19.11 7.76 10.17
N VAL A 703 -17.90 7.21 10.17
CA VAL A 703 -17.01 7.27 11.34
C VAL A 703 -16.50 8.70 11.55
N LEU A 704 -16.06 9.36 10.47
CA LEU A 704 -15.57 10.74 10.49
C LEU A 704 -16.69 11.81 10.45
N THR A 705 -17.96 11.42 10.27
CA THR A 705 -19.08 12.36 10.07
C THR A 705 -20.32 12.08 10.95
N SER A 706 -20.16 11.40 12.10
CA SER A 706 -21.25 11.10 13.06
C SER A 706 -22.03 12.32 13.55
N SER A 707 -21.44 13.51 13.42
CA SER A 707 -22.01 14.79 13.84
C SER A 707 -22.61 15.64 12.68
N GLY A 708 -22.61 15.14 11.43
CA GLY A 708 -22.82 15.94 10.21
C GLY A 708 -24.09 15.69 9.38
N ASP A 709 -25.11 14.98 9.86
CA ASP A 709 -26.33 14.65 9.09
C ASP A 709 -27.32 15.84 8.87
N GLN A 710 -26.85 17.08 8.95
CA GLN A 710 -27.62 18.31 8.68
C GLN A 710 -26.85 19.30 7.78
N ILE A 711 -26.79 19.06 6.48
CA ILE A 711 -26.36 20.09 5.52
C ILE A 711 -27.52 21.02 5.17
N MET A 712 -27.18 22.31 5.16
CA MET A 712 -28.06 23.46 5.16
C MET A 712 -29.09 23.49 4.04
N THR A 713 -30.35 23.73 4.42
CA THR A 713 -31.12 24.75 3.70
C THR A 713 -30.73 26.11 4.27
N LEU A 714 -30.02 26.95 3.51
CA LEU A 714 -29.84 28.38 3.81
C LEU A 714 -31.18 29.12 3.59
N SER A 715 -32.13 28.85 4.46
CA SER A 715 -33.47 29.40 4.47
C SER A 715 -33.94 29.47 5.92
N PRO A 716 -34.66 30.53 6.34
CA PRO A 716 -34.97 30.77 7.75
C PRO A 716 -35.99 29.75 8.29
N ARG A 717 -35.51 28.59 8.75
CA ARG A 717 -36.35 27.54 9.34
C ARG A 717 -36.45 27.67 10.86
N ASN A 718 -37.69 27.92 11.29
CA ASN A 718 -38.35 27.61 12.56
C ASN A 718 -37.56 27.69 13.89
N LYS A 719 -38.11 28.50 14.80
CA LYS A 719 -37.57 28.96 16.09
C LYS A 719 -37.40 27.89 17.21
N GLY A 720 -37.25 26.60 16.87
CA GLY A 720 -37.23 25.48 17.82
C GLY A 720 -35.89 25.30 18.54
N ASP A 721 -34.96 24.60 17.89
CA ASP A 721 -33.64 24.29 18.44
C ASP A 721 -32.54 25.03 17.68
N LYS A 722 -32.00 26.07 18.32
CA LYS A 722 -30.89 26.87 17.78
C LYS A 722 -29.55 26.33 18.26
N LYS A 723 -28.87 25.56 17.42
CA LYS A 723 -27.43 25.71 17.26
C LYS A 723 -27.18 26.30 15.88
N SER A 724 -26.80 27.58 15.85
CA SER A 724 -26.05 28.10 14.71
C SER A 724 -24.76 27.28 14.59
N LEU A 725 -24.31 27.02 13.36
CA LEU A 725 -22.93 26.62 13.13
C LEU A 725 -22.02 27.67 13.77
N GLU A 726 -20.97 27.23 14.46
CA GLU A 726 -19.95 28.15 14.97
C GLU A 726 -19.18 28.71 13.75
N VAL A 727 -18.59 29.91 13.84
CA VAL A 727 -17.91 30.53 12.68
C VAL A 727 -16.80 29.59 12.17
N ASP A 728 -16.07 28.99 13.12
CA ASP A 728 -15.09 27.93 12.94
C ASP A 728 -15.63 26.76 12.10
N ASP A 729 -16.87 26.30 12.35
CA ASP A 729 -17.49 25.21 11.60
C ASP A 729 -17.66 25.56 10.10
N VAL A 730 -17.99 26.81 9.80
CA VAL A 730 -18.15 27.31 8.43
C VAL A 730 -16.80 27.48 7.75
N LEU A 731 -15.82 28.07 8.44
CA LEU A 731 -14.45 28.26 7.95
C LEU A 731 -13.73 26.93 7.66
N LEU A 732 -14.09 25.86 8.37
CA LEU A 732 -13.59 24.50 8.18
C LEU A 732 -14.43 23.67 7.20
N GLY A 733 -15.21 24.34 6.34
CA GLY A 733 -15.85 23.71 5.19
C GLY A 733 -17.05 22.80 5.50
N GLN A 734 -17.77 22.99 6.62
CA GLN A 734 -19.00 22.20 6.90
C GLN A 734 -20.17 22.41 5.91
N GLY A 735 -20.02 23.30 4.93
CA GLY A 735 -20.85 23.31 3.73
C GLY A 735 -20.69 22.06 2.85
N HIS A 736 -19.53 21.39 2.89
CA HIS A 736 -19.21 20.20 2.10
C HIS A 736 -18.88 19.02 3.02
N ARG A 737 -19.77 18.02 3.10
CA ARG A 737 -19.63 16.86 4.01
C ARG A 737 -18.25 16.19 3.93
N ARG A 738 -17.66 16.13 2.73
CA ARG A 738 -16.38 15.45 2.49
C ARG A 738 -15.19 16.30 2.91
N VAL A 739 -15.17 17.59 2.55
CA VAL A 739 -14.13 18.56 2.98
C VAL A 739 -14.10 18.69 4.50
N ALA A 740 -15.26 18.73 5.17
CA ALA A 740 -15.37 18.83 6.62
C ALA A 740 -14.61 17.73 7.38
N SER A 741 -14.45 16.53 6.80
CA SER A 741 -13.67 15.45 7.40
C SER A 741 -12.14 15.61 7.25
N LEU A 742 -11.69 16.45 6.30
CA LEU A 742 -10.26 16.61 6.00
C LEU A 742 -9.48 17.26 7.15
N ALA A 743 -10.10 18.16 7.91
CA ALA A 743 -9.45 18.77 9.08
C ALA A 743 -9.03 17.70 10.12
N LEU A 744 -9.91 16.72 10.39
CA LEU A 744 -9.58 15.59 11.29
C LEU A 744 -8.56 14.65 10.64
N VAL A 745 -8.67 14.37 9.34
CA VAL A 745 -7.69 13.55 8.61
C VAL A 745 -6.29 14.14 8.66
N VAL A 746 -6.13 15.44 8.36
CA VAL A 746 -4.84 16.15 8.42
C VAL A 746 -4.29 16.13 9.83
N PHE A 747 -5.09 16.50 10.83
CA PHE A 747 -4.68 16.44 12.23
C PHE A 747 -4.20 15.03 12.61
N SER A 748 -5.00 13.99 12.35
CA SER A 748 -4.67 12.59 12.63
C SER A 748 -3.43 12.09 11.89
N LEU A 749 -3.20 12.50 10.64
CA LEU A 749 -1.95 12.23 9.91
C LEU A 749 -0.76 12.85 10.63
N LEU A 750 -0.85 14.14 10.94
CA LEU A 750 0.19 14.91 11.63
C LEU A 750 0.46 14.43 13.07
N GLN A 751 -0.51 13.80 13.74
CA GLN A 751 -0.32 13.19 15.07
C GLN A 751 0.26 11.76 15.03
N SER A 752 0.33 11.11 13.87
CA SER A 752 0.85 9.75 13.74
C SER A 752 2.37 9.67 14.02
N ASP A 753 2.86 8.55 14.54
CA ASP A 753 4.30 8.36 14.82
C ASP A 753 5.18 8.46 13.55
N ALA A 754 4.58 8.36 12.36
CA ALA A 754 5.22 8.59 11.07
C ALA A 754 5.56 10.06 10.79
N LEU A 755 4.73 11.02 11.25
CA LEU A 755 4.83 12.45 10.89
C LEU A 755 4.97 13.39 12.10
N ARG A 756 4.64 12.96 13.32
CA ARG A 756 4.70 13.80 14.53
C ARG A 756 6.16 14.02 14.95
N PRO A 757 6.62 15.28 15.12
CA PRO A 757 7.86 15.58 15.82
C PRO A 757 7.78 15.01 17.23
N SER A 758 8.67 14.08 17.57
CA SER A 758 8.64 13.46 18.89
C SER A 758 9.99 12.80 19.22
N PRO A 759 10.67 13.26 20.27
CA PRO A 759 11.99 12.72 20.65
C PRO A 759 11.92 11.28 21.18
N GLY A 760 10.72 10.74 21.43
CA GLY A 760 10.51 9.37 21.88
C GLY A 760 10.39 8.34 20.76
N VAL A 761 10.38 8.74 19.49
CA VAL A 761 10.30 7.84 18.32
C VAL A 761 11.68 7.81 17.64
N SER A 762 12.29 6.64 17.46
CA SER A 762 13.56 6.55 16.72
C SER A 762 13.35 6.77 15.22
N ALA A 763 14.39 7.19 14.50
CA ALA A 763 14.38 7.29 13.04
C ALA A 763 13.91 5.99 12.36
N ASP A 764 14.35 4.82 12.86
CA ASP A 764 13.90 3.52 12.36
C ASP A 764 12.41 3.26 12.65
N ALA A 765 11.94 3.53 13.87
CA ALA A 765 10.53 3.37 14.22
C ALA A 765 9.62 4.27 13.36
N ARG A 766 10.06 5.51 13.11
CA ARG A 766 9.39 6.45 12.20
C ARG A 766 9.41 5.92 10.77
N CYS A 767 10.54 5.44 10.26
CA CYS A 767 10.62 4.88 8.92
C CYS A 767 9.74 3.63 8.75
N ALA A 768 9.73 2.73 9.74
CA ALA A 768 8.85 1.55 9.74
C ALA A 768 7.37 1.96 9.77
N ALA A 769 7.00 2.97 10.57
CA ALA A 769 5.65 3.53 10.57
C ALA A 769 5.29 4.11 9.19
N ILE A 770 6.20 4.88 8.56
CA ILE A 770 5.97 5.45 7.22
C ILE A 770 5.79 4.34 6.18
N ALA A 771 6.71 3.37 6.13
CA ALA A 771 6.68 2.25 5.18
C ALA A 771 5.39 1.43 5.29
N ASN A 772 4.98 1.10 6.52
CA ASN A 772 3.72 0.40 6.76
C ASN A 772 2.53 1.21 6.24
N MET A 773 2.40 2.47 6.65
CA MET A 773 1.29 3.36 6.26
C MET A 773 1.26 3.62 4.74
N ALA A 774 2.41 3.74 4.08
CA ALA A 774 2.53 3.94 2.63
C ALA A 774 2.04 2.73 1.82
N SER A 775 2.13 1.51 2.38
CA SER A 775 1.66 0.27 1.73
C SER A 775 0.21 -0.10 2.06
N MET A 776 -0.48 0.66 2.93
CA MET A 776 -1.85 0.38 3.36
C MET A 776 -2.89 0.90 2.38
N THR A 777 -3.92 0.09 2.10
CA THR A 777 -5.10 0.57 1.36
C THR A 777 -5.67 1.85 2.00
N PRO A 778 -6.27 2.78 1.22
CA PRO A 778 -6.84 4.02 1.74
C PRO A 778 -7.77 3.85 2.95
N ARG A 779 -8.51 2.73 2.99
CA ARG A 779 -9.43 2.41 4.08
C ARG A 779 -8.69 2.00 5.36
N ASP A 780 -7.63 1.22 5.22
CA ASP A 780 -6.83 0.73 6.34
C ASP A 780 -5.98 1.86 6.93
N LEU A 781 -5.43 2.73 6.08
CA LEU A 781 -4.74 3.95 6.49
C LEU A 781 -5.65 4.89 7.28
N VAL A 782 -6.87 5.18 6.82
CA VAL A 782 -7.80 6.02 7.58
C VAL A 782 -8.12 5.42 8.95
N LYS A 783 -8.29 4.09 9.06
CA LYS A 783 -8.45 3.43 10.36
C LYS A 783 -7.19 3.41 11.22
N CYS A 784 -6.00 3.51 10.61
CA CYS A 784 -4.72 3.63 11.33
C CYS A 784 -4.64 4.96 12.08
N ILE A 785 -5.00 6.06 11.40
CA ILE A 785 -4.87 7.43 11.94
C ILE A 785 -6.11 7.89 12.73
N ALA A 786 -7.28 7.32 12.41
CA ALA A 786 -8.56 7.56 13.08
C ALA A 786 -9.31 6.22 13.28
N PRO A 787 -8.96 5.44 14.33
CA PRO A 787 -9.61 4.17 14.67
C PRO A 787 -11.13 4.29 14.77
N SER A 788 -11.87 3.24 14.42
CA SER A 788 -13.33 3.30 14.58
C SER A 788 -13.77 2.86 15.97
N LEU A 789 -14.39 3.77 16.74
CA LEU A 789 -14.96 3.49 18.05
C LEU A 789 -16.47 3.26 17.95
N SER A 790 -16.95 2.14 18.47
CA SER A 790 -18.38 1.81 18.54
C SER A 790 -18.78 1.32 19.94
N LEU A 791 -20.07 1.46 20.25
CA LEU A 791 -20.66 1.04 21.53
C LEU A 791 -21.76 0.02 21.27
N TRP A 792 -21.64 -1.16 21.85
CA TRP A 792 -22.51 -2.31 21.68
C TRP A 792 -23.28 -2.62 22.97
N SER A 793 -24.46 -3.20 22.84
CA SER A 793 -25.13 -3.86 23.97
C SER A 793 -24.97 -5.36 23.85
N SER A 794 -24.43 -6.00 24.89
CA SER A 794 -24.29 -7.47 24.91
C SER A 794 -25.64 -8.19 25.01
N LYS A 795 -26.70 -7.49 25.41
CA LYS A 795 -28.04 -8.05 25.61
C LYS A 795 -28.82 -8.15 24.31
N ASP A 796 -28.68 -7.13 23.45
CA ASP A 796 -29.40 -7.05 22.18
C ASP A 796 -28.57 -7.56 20.99
N ASP A 797 -27.28 -7.87 21.23
CA ASP A 797 -26.29 -8.24 20.20
C ASP A 797 -26.27 -7.24 19.02
N ALA A 798 -26.25 -5.95 19.37
CA ALA A 798 -26.43 -4.86 18.42
C ALA A 798 -25.66 -3.59 18.85
N PRO A 799 -25.23 -2.75 17.88
CA PRO A 799 -24.59 -1.46 18.17
C PRO A 799 -25.64 -0.48 18.73
N VAL A 800 -25.35 0.07 19.91
CA VAL A 800 -26.03 1.24 20.49
C VAL A 800 -25.58 2.53 19.80
N ALA A 801 -24.28 2.60 19.44
CA ALA A 801 -23.72 3.62 18.57
C ALA A 801 -22.71 2.96 17.63
N ARG A 802 -22.81 3.21 16.31
CA ARG A 802 -21.92 2.62 15.29
C ARG A 802 -20.62 3.40 15.10
N SER A 803 -20.67 4.71 15.35
CA SER A 803 -19.52 5.59 15.46
C SER A 803 -19.66 6.41 16.74
N ILE A 804 -18.52 6.73 17.35
CA ILE A 804 -18.35 7.68 18.43
C ILE A 804 -17.07 8.44 18.09
N ASP A 805 -17.17 9.76 18.05
CA ASP A 805 -16.05 10.70 17.90
C ASP A 805 -14.95 10.35 18.93
N LEU A 806 -13.67 10.45 18.54
CA LEU A 806 -12.50 9.89 19.25
C LEU A 806 -12.04 10.73 20.45
N SER A 807 -13.02 11.24 21.20
CA SER A 807 -12.84 11.89 22.49
C SER A 807 -13.47 11.06 23.62
N LEU A 808 -12.73 10.90 24.71
CA LEU A 808 -13.18 10.31 25.98
C LEU A 808 -14.46 10.98 26.48
N MET A 809 -14.62 12.29 26.27
CA MET A 809 -15.81 13.01 26.72
C MET A 809 -17.07 12.59 25.94
N GLU A 810 -16.97 12.41 24.62
CA GLU A 810 -18.07 11.88 23.82
C GLU A 810 -18.30 10.37 24.02
N ALA A 811 -17.25 9.59 24.26
CA ALA A 811 -17.36 8.20 24.71
C ALA A 811 -18.14 8.08 26.03
N ILE A 812 -17.81 8.90 27.04
CA ILE A 812 -18.53 8.95 28.32
C ILE A 812 -19.99 9.42 28.13
N LYS A 813 -20.23 10.46 27.33
CA LYS A 813 -21.57 10.99 27.04
C LYS A 813 -22.43 9.98 26.30
N THR A 814 -21.87 9.24 25.34
CA THR A 814 -22.57 8.19 24.59
C THR A 814 -22.83 6.97 25.44
N PHE A 815 -21.88 6.56 26.29
CA PHE A 815 -22.11 5.52 27.29
C PHE A 815 -23.24 5.89 28.26
N LYS A 816 -23.28 7.13 28.79
CA LYS A 816 -24.38 7.60 29.66
C LYS A 816 -25.74 7.52 28.97
N ARG A 817 -25.83 7.96 27.70
CA ARG A 817 -27.06 7.85 26.88
C ARG A 817 -27.51 6.40 26.72
N GLY A 818 -26.60 5.49 26.38
CA GLY A 818 -26.89 4.05 26.29
C GLY A 818 -27.33 3.42 27.61
N ALA A 819 -26.64 3.77 28.71
CA ALA A 819 -26.88 3.20 30.04
C ALA A 819 -28.22 3.65 30.65
N ALA A 820 -28.70 4.85 30.30
CA ALA A 820 -30.00 5.37 30.77
C ALA A 820 -31.19 4.48 30.34
N GLY A 821 -31.10 3.83 29.17
CA GLY A 821 -32.11 2.88 28.70
C GLY A 821 -31.84 1.42 29.05
N LYS A 822 -30.59 1.05 29.38
CA LYS A 822 -30.15 -0.35 29.51
C LYS A 822 -29.25 -0.54 30.73
N LYS A 823 -29.81 -1.08 31.82
CA LYS A 823 -29.03 -1.42 33.02
C LYS A 823 -28.09 -2.61 32.73
N GLY A 824 -26.80 -2.29 32.56
CA GLY A 824 -25.70 -3.26 32.48
C GLY A 824 -25.42 -3.79 31.06
N ASP A 825 -24.13 -4.04 30.83
CA ASP A 825 -23.56 -4.71 29.65
C ASP A 825 -23.52 -3.88 28.35
N LEU A 826 -22.84 -2.74 28.45
CA LEU A 826 -22.35 -1.97 27.31
C LEU A 826 -20.86 -2.27 27.06
N ILE A 827 -20.50 -2.45 25.79
CA ILE A 827 -19.17 -2.87 25.34
C ILE A 827 -18.67 -1.82 24.34
N PHE A 828 -17.48 -1.25 24.58
CA PHE A 828 -16.76 -0.52 23.56
C PHE A 828 -15.99 -1.50 22.67
N VAL A 829 -16.06 -1.28 21.37
CA VAL A 829 -15.20 -1.93 20.37
C VAL A 829 -14.45 -0.82 19.65
N LEU A 830 -13.12 -0.83 19.75
CA LEU A 830 -12.22 0.06 19.05
C LEU A 830 -11.43 -0.76 18.04
N ASP A 831 -11.62 -0.46 16.76
CA ASP A 831 -11.07 -1.20 15.61
C ASP A 831 -10.02 -0.34 14.88
N SER A 832 -8.75 -0.75 15.00
CA SER A 832 -7.60 -0.23 14.26
C SER A 832 -6.76 -1.38 13.66
N PRO A 833 -5.90 -1.13 12.65
CA PRO A 833 -5.03 -2.15 12.05
C PRO A 833 -4.04 -2.79 13.03
N GLN A 834 -3.60 -2.04 14.04
CA GLN A 834 -2.65 -2.51 15.05
C GLN A 834 -3.34 -3.24 16.20
N GLN A 835 -4.51 -2.77 16.64
CA GLN A 835 -5.17 -3.24 17.87
C GLN A 835 -6.69 -3.29 17.72
N LEU A 836 -7.28 -4.40 18.17
CA LEU A 836 -8.73 -4.53 18.32
C LEU A 836 -9.05 -4.64 19.81
N LEU A 837 -9.58 -3.56 20.37
CA LEU A 837 -9.83 -3.44 21.82
C LEU A 837 -11.32 -3.65 22.10
N VAL A 838 -11.63 -4.67 22.90
CA VAL A 838 -13.01 -4.99 23.31
C VAL A 838 -13.13 -4.82 24.81
N TYR A 839 -13.79 -3.73 25.23
CA TYR A 839 -13.88 -3.36 26.65
C TYR A 839 -15.32 -3.28 27.14
N LYS A 840 -15.63 -4.02 28.21
CA LYS A 840 -16.84 -3.81 28.99
C LYS A 840 -16.69 -2.49 29.76
N GLY A 841 -17.54 -1.52 29.44
CA GLY A 841 -17.55 -0.22 30.09
C GLY A 841 -18.34 -0.24 31.40
N SER A 842 -17.90 0.58 32.35
CA SER A 842 -18.59 0.84 33.61
C SER A 842 -18.39 2.31 34.00
N LEU A 843 -19.41 2.95 34.56
CA LEU A 843 -19.27 4.28 35.14
C LEU A 843 -19.30 4.17 36.66
N LYS A 844 -18.18 4.50 37.30
CA LYS A 844 -18.12 4.71 38.75
C LYS A 844 -18.30 6.21 39.01
N ALA A 845 -19.31 6.59 39.78
CA ALA A 845 -19.43 7.96 40.27
C ALA A 845 -18.37 8.17 41.36
N HIS A 846 -17.55 9.21 41.24
CA HIS A 846 -16.63 9.60 42.31
C HIS A 846 -17.39 10.52 43.28
N GLU A 847 -17.71 10.02 44.47
CA GLU A 847 -18.66 10.67 45.39
C GLU A 847 -18.25 12.12 45.73
N GLU A 848 -16.94 12.34 45.95
CA GLU A 848 -16.38 13.64 46.32
C GLU A 848 -16.39 14.70 45.21
N THR A 849 -16.14 14.30 43.95
CA THR A 849 -15.92 15.26 42.84
C THR A 849 -17.10 15.41 41.90
N LYS A 850 -18.12 14.53 42.02
CA LYS A 850 -19.23 14.36 41.06
C LYS A 850 -18.78 14.06 39.62
N LYS A 851 -17.48 13.86 39.37
CA LYS A 851 -16.93 13.41 38.09
C LYS A 851 -17.17 11.91 37.97
N PHE A 852 -17.50 11.45 36.77
CA PHE A 852 -17.68 10.04 36.47
C PHE A 852 -16.35 9.50 35.94
N LYS A 853 -15.84 8.42 36.54
CA LYS A 853 -14.69 7.69 36.01
C LYS A 853 -15.19 6.53 35.16
N LEU A 854 -14.76 6.48 33.90
CA LEU A 854 -14.98 5.33 33.03
C LEU A 854 -14.00 4.22 33.44
N GLY A 855 -14.52 3.11 33.96
CA GLY A 855 -13.76 1.89 34.19
C GLY A 855 -13.95 0.95 33.01
N LEU A 856 -12.84 0.54 32.40
CA LEU A 856 -12.79 -0.40 31.29
C LEU A 856 -12.21 -1.73 31.76
N LYS A 857 -12.81 -2.84 31.34
CA LYS A 857 -12.30 -4.20 31.56
C LYS A 857 -12.29 -4.96 30.25
N PRO A 858 -11.22 -5.71 29.89
CA PRO A 858 -11.25 -6.61 28.74
C PRO A 858 -12.50 -7.50 28.76
N TYR A 859 -13.04 -7.77 27.58
CA TYR A 859 -14.29 -8.49 27.45
C TYR A 859 -14.24 -9.49 26.29
N VAL A 860 -14.23 -10.78 26.64
CA VAL A 860 -14.49 -11.87 25.70
C VAL A 860 -15.96 -11.80 25.24
N PRO A 861 -16.24 -11.55 23.95
CA PRO A 861 -17.61 -11.50 23.46
C PRO A 861 -18.27 -12.87 23.49
N LYS A 862 -19.50 -12.90 23.98
CA LYS A 862 -20.34 -14.12 24.00
C LYS A 862 -21.46 -14.11 22.96
N SER A 863 -21.69 -12.98 22.29
CA SER A 863 -22.83 -12.81 21.39
C SER A 863 -22.41 -13.02 19.93
N PRO A 864 -23.14 -13.82 19.13
CA PRO A 864 -22.69 -14.25 17.80
C PRO A 864 -22.45 -13.13 16.80
N LYS A 865 -23.27 -12.06 16.76
CA LYS A 865 -23.08 -10.98 15.79
C LYS A 865 -21.88 -10.11 16.14
N LEU A 866 -21.65 -9.84 17.42
CA LEU A 866 -20.46 -9.14 17.88
C LEU A 866 -19.19 -9.95 17.58
N MET A 867 -19.20 -11.27 17.82
CA MET A 867 -18.10 -12.17 17.41
C MET A 867 -17.89 -12.16 15.89
N GLY A 868 -18.96 -12.28 15.09
CA GLY A 868 -18.88 -12.23 13.64
C GLY A 868 -18.37 -10.90 13.10
N MET A 869 -18.73 -9.77 13.74
CA MET A 869 -18.16 -8.46 13.41
C MET A 869 -16.66 -8.39 13.77
N ILE A 870 -16.28 -8.86 14.95
CA ILE A 870 -14.86 -8.91 15.38
C ILE A 870 -14.04 -9.78 14.43
N GLN A 871 -14.57 -10.91 13.98
CA GLN A 871 -13.95 -11.77 12.97
C GLN A 871 -13.86 -11.06 11.60
N ALA A 872 -14.89 -10.34 11.18
CA ALA A 872 -14.86 -9.54 9.95
C ALA A 872 -13.90 -8.34 10.02
N MET A 873 -13.70 -7.73 11.20
CA MET A 873 -12.71 -6.68 11.44
C MET A 873 -11.30 -7.24 11.38
N THR A 874 -11.00 -8.28 12.17
CA THR A 874 -9.68 -8.93 12.22
C THR A 874 -9.22 -9.50 10.87
N SER A 875 -10.13 -10.00 10.04
CA SER A 875 -9.84 -10.51 8.68
C SER A 875 -9.82 -9.43 7.59
N SER A 876 -10.15 -8.17 7.91
CA SER A 876 -10.15 -7.06 6.94
C SER A 876 -8.78 -6.41 6.74
N TYR A 877 -7.79 -6.74 7.56
CA TYR A 877 -6.43 -6.19 7.52
C TYR A 877 -5.42 -7.23 7.00
N ARG A 878 -4.27 -6.76 6.49
CA ARG A 878 -3.13 -7.63 6.10
C ARG A 878 -2.66 -8.50 7.25
N VAL A 879 -2.47 -7.88 8.42
CA VAL A 879 -2.08 -8.54 9.67
C VAL A 879 -3.29 -8.50 10.60
N LYS A 880 -3.56 -9.60 11.31
CA LYS A 880 -4.59 -9.62 12.36
C LYS A 880 -4.17 -8.66 13.47
N PRO A 881 -5.01 -7.67 13.84
CA PRO A 881 -4.68 -6.73 14.90
C PRO A 881 -4.57 -7.46 16.24
N PHE A 882 -3.71 -6.95 17.13
CA PHE A 882 -3.60 -7.49 18.48
C PHE A 882 -4.93 -7.34 19.21
N THR A 883 -5.62 -8.46 19.43
CA THR A 883 -6.99 -8.43 19.98
C THR A 883 -6.93 -8.59 21.49
N THR A 884 -7.23 -7.52 22.23
CA THR A 884 -7.27 -7.58 23.71
C THR A 884 -8.62 -8.15 24.16
N LEU A 885 -8.74 -9.48 24.17
CA LEU A 885 -9.92 -10.19 24.71
C LEU A 885 -9.74 -10.61 26.17
N ASP A 886 -8.49 -10.81 26.60
CA ASP A 886 -8.18 -11.56 27.82
C ASP A 886 -8.38 -10.76 29.11
N SER A 887 -9.06 -11.36 30.09
CA SER A 887 -9.30 -10.80 31.42
C SER A 887 -8.05 -10.72 32.30
N ASP A 888 -6.98 -11.44 31.94
CA ASP A 888 -5.80 -11.61 32.80
C ASP A 888 -4.84 -10.41 32.83
N SER A 889 -5.16 -9.32 32.13
CA SER A 889 -4.51 -8.02 32.38
C SER A 889 -4.88 -7.51 33.78
N LYS A 890 -4.06 -7.84 34.79
CA LYS A 890 -4.28 -7.53 36.23
C LYS A 890 -4.40 -6.03 36.57
N SER A 891 -4.28 -5.13 35.59
CA SER A 891 -4.32 -3.67 35.76
C SER A 891 -5.38 -3.03 34.87
N GLU A 892 -6.53 -2.63 35.47
CA GLU A 892 -7.53 -1.75 34.84
C GLU A 892 -6.86 -0.47 34.26
N THR A 893 -5.79 0.01 34.90
CA THR A 893 -5.02 1.19 34.50
C THR A 893 -4.28 1.01 33.17
N ALA A 894 -3.73 -0.17 32.88
CA ALA A 894 -3.03 -0.44 31.62
C ALA A 894 -4.02 -0.51 30.43
N SER A 895 -5.14 -1.21 30.63
CA SER A 895 -6.25 -1.23 29.65
C SER A 895 -6.81 0.17 29.39
N PHE A 896 -7.03 0.96 30.44
CA PHE A 896 -7.49 2.34 30.30
C PHE A 896 -6.47 3.22 29.58
N ARG A 897 -5.16 3.12 29.90
CA ARG A 897 -4.11 3.87 29.19
C ARG A 897 -4.10 3.55 27.69
N ARG A 898 -4.13 2.27 27.30
CA ARG A 898 -4.22 1.86 25.88
C ARG A 898 -5.46 2.42 25.18
N PHE A 899 -6.61 2.40 25.84
CA PHE A 899 -7.83 2.99 25.27
C PHE A 899 -7.69 4.50 25.06
N ILE A 900 -7.18 5.24 26.05
CA ILE A 900 -6.93 6.69 25.92
C ILE A 900 -5.88 6.99 24.84
N GLN A 901 -4.87 6.13 24.67
CA GLN A 901 -3.88 6.27 23.60
C GLN A 901 -4.45 6.15 22.18
N ASN A 902 -5.71 5.73 22.02
CA ASN A 902 -6.40 5.73 20.73
C ASN A 902 -7.47 6.85 20.63
N MET A 903 -7.65 7.69 21.65
CA MET A 903 -8.56 8.84 21.62
C MET A 903 -7.84 10.04 20.98
N ILE A 904 -7.63 9.97 19.66
CA ILE A 904 -6.78 10.91 18.92
C ILE A 904 -7.23 12.38 19.08
N GLU A 905 -8.53 12.63 19.25
CA GLU A 905 -9.05 14.00 19.42
C GLU A 905 -8.69 14.62 20.77
N ASP A 906 -8.34 13.83 21.79
CA ASP A 906 -8.00 14.30 23.15
C ASP A 906 -6.49 14.47 23.39
N MET A 907 -5.62 13.92 22.53
CA MET A 907 -4.17 13.90 22.78
C MET A 907 -3.52 15.29 22.67
N PRO A 908 -2.62 15.66 23.59
CA PRO A 908 -1.64 16.73 23.37
C PRO A 908 -0.45 16.22 22.54
N THR A 909 0.08 17.06 21.64
CA THR A 909 1.07 16.69 20.61
C THR A 909 2.47 16.35 21.12
N ALA A 910 2.83 16.78 22.34
CA ALA A 910 4.17 16.61 22.91
C ALA A 910 4.12 16.36 24.42
N ASP A 911 5.26 16.00 25.01
CA ASP A 911 5.41 15.79 26.44
C ASP A 911 4.94 17.05 27.21
N PRO A 912 4.04 16.94 28.21
CA PRO A 912 3.57 18.11 28.98
C PRO A 912 4.69 18.84 29.75
N MET A 913 5.92 18.34 29.77
CA MET A 913 7.12 19.07 30.22
C MET A 913 7.58 20.19 29.26
N GLU A 914 7.29 20.09 27.95
CA GLU A 914 7.85 20.98 26.91
C GLU A 914 6.78 21.75 26.11
N GLY A 915 5.87 22.43 26.83
CA GLY A 915 5.33 23.76 26.49
C GLY A 915 4.49 24.01 25.22
N GLU A 916 4.82 23.44 24.08
CA GLU A 916 4.39 23.91 22.74
C GLU A 916 3.73 22.84 21.85
N GLY A 917 3.39 21.68 22.43
CA GLY A 917 2.51 20.73 21.74
C GLY A 917 1.14 21.36 21.47
N SER A 918 0.64 21.27 20.23
CA SER A 918 -0.72 21.74 19.91
C SER A 918 -1.74 21.07 20.82
N GLY A 919 -2.81 21.81 21.13
CA GLY A 919 -3.87 21.29 22.00
C GLY A 919 -4.61 20.11 21.38
N ASN A 920 -5.56 19.57 22.14
CA ASN A 920 -6.53 18.60 21.63
C ASN A 920 -7.16 19.08 20.31
N PHE A 921 -7.74 18.17 19.52
CA PHE A 921 -8.27 18.48 18.17
C PHE A 921 -9.21 19.70 18.18
N LYS A 922 -9.98 19.91 19.25
CA LYS A 922 -10.84 21.09 19.39
C LYS A 922 -10.06 22.41 19.45
N HIS A 923 -8.92 22.47 20.13
CA HIS A 923 -8.06 23.66 20.16
C HIS A 923 -7.42 23.89 18.79
N TRP A 924 -6.75 22.87 18.23
CA TRP A 924 -6.13 22.95 16.90
C TRP A 924 -7.14 23.36 15.82
N LYS A 925 -8.38 22.88 15.91
CA LYS A 925 -9.50 23.26 15.05
C LYS A 925 -9.83 24.76 15.14
N SER A 926 -9.86 25.32 16.35
CA SER A 926 -10.07 26.76 16.58
C SER A 926 -8.91 27.60 16.02
N ASP A 927 -7.68 27.12 16.18
CA ASP A 927 -6.49 27.83 15.70
C ASP A 927 -6.44 27.83 14.17
N MET A 928 -6.74 26.68 13.54
CA MET A 928 -6.91 26.57 12.09
C MET A 928 -8.02 27.49 11.56
N ALA A 929 -9.15 27.61 12.26
CA ALA A 929 -10.20 28.54 11.88
C ALA A 929 -9.72 30.01 11.93
N GLN A 930 -8.94 30.39 12.95
CA GLN A 930 -8.34 31.73 13.05
C GLN A 930 -7.33 32.00 11.92
N LEU A 931 -6.51 31.01 11.54
CA LEU A 931 -5.59 31.11 10.41
C LEU A 931 -6.32 31.32 9.08
N VAL A 932 -7.39 30.56 8.83
CA VAL A 932 -8.25 30.73 7.64
C VAL A 932 -8.96 32.09 7.66
N GLN A 933 -9.43 32.55 8.83
CA GLN A 933 -10.05 33.87 8.95
C GLN A 933 -9.07 34.99 8.59
N ALA A 934 -7.84 34.96 9.13
CA ALA A 934 -6.81 35.96 8.86
C ALA A 934 -6.45 36.05 7.37
N GLU A 935 -6.30 34.90 6.68
CA GLU A 935 -6.05 34.86 5.24
C GLU A 935 -7.24 35.46 4.44
N LEU A 936 -8.48 35.16 4.84
CA LEU A 936 -9.68 35.73 4.20
C LEU A 936 -9.85 37.23 4.46
N GLU A 937 -9.37 37.75 5.59
CA GLU A 937 -9.30 39.18 5.88
C GLU A 937 -8.22 39.87 5.04
N GLU A 938 -7.03 39.27 4.89
CA GLU A 938 -5.95 39.78 4.03
C GLU A 938 -6.37 39.83 2.55
N LEU A 939 -7.10 38.81 2.08
CA LEU A 939 -7.69 38.76 0.74
C LEU A 939 -8.92 39.67 0.56
N GLY A 940 -9.39 40.35 1.62
CA GLY A 940 -10.55 41.25 1.58
C GLY A 940 -11.89 40.56 1.33
N LEU A 941 -11.97 39.24 1.59
CA LEU A 941 -13.17 38.41 1.38
C LEU A 941 -14.11 38.44 2.58
N LEU A 942 -13.57 38.70 3.77
CA LEU A 942 -14.36 39.06 4.95
C LEU A 942 -14.50 40.58 5.03
N GLY A 943 -15.71 41.08 4.79
CA GLY A 943 -16.00 42.52 4.84
C GLY A 943 -15.89 43.08 6.26
N SER A 944 -15.20 44.22 6.39
CA SER A 944 -15.05 45.01 7.64
C SER A 944 -16.35 45.65 8.12
#